data_AF-A0A6V7XUP9-F1
#
_entry.id   AF-A0A6V7XUP9-F1
#
_cell.length_a   1.000
_cell.length_b   1.000
_cell.length_c   1.000
_cell.angle_alpha   90.00
_cell.angle_beta   90.00
_cell.angle_gamma   90.00
#
_symmetry.space_group_name_H-M   'P 1'
#
loop_
_entity.id
_entity.type
_entity.pdbx_description
1 polymer ?
#
loop_
_entity_poly.entity_id
_entity_poly.type
_entity_poly.pdbx_seq_one_letter_code
_entity_poly.pdbx_strand_id
1 'polypeptide(L)'
;MPSIYNNNLNIRRIFIFLQLRLFQLLFIVNISLFILQTPLILSSINEKIKNKNQQLINNKENNIFINFTKNKNKFSRSVRLLDKNEREIKKYPLIVGAGEKLNVPIKGGTVPIEWFNLRIVDPQRFGRRLGDLRFEVLKNPKHGKLQFLDNTNLDVSSNSNSRENSISSFFYADILNKKVLYKHFGDSTKNDKFKLGVDTRRFSRRAGGGGRLSKTENGNWVTSNSEQFDLEVNVEQQNENINGGRGTPKILIEPIGEAIHLNIGKRLQLGPQHLRIYDPDTPNDRVWVNVEEISSNSLDLIDKLGARLRRFSLAGFLKENVHLIALENYEEENEDDKNEKEKNEGFITFLTRDDFGASEPATIHVLFVPLKVVFDQNTGIRMIHHSSHSIEPTQLHSHCTSDFSLSWIPSARYSIVDQPNFGVVECLREDIENKQINKNKKWIVCSTFTQNEINSLKVRYRHTKNSNIPLPPRTDDFDFQVYCSDTASLVQVLQIDFITLSIRVFVQEQLTLNQTDQAQIGRRNMLATVFPQQFSSDQLYFHILEAPKLGMLLRLVQETGRHRRVGVSSNITQQQIDEGLFFYKLHFAPFSVLNDFFTFRLLTPAGASEEIFRFDIVYLPGGGIGDIRLRNNTLIVEEGGIQGITNGTLWLEAADGSRRFTFRVILPPMNGILFLLDKNGNKEKKILDFDDNFHSDNILENKLFYEHFGDKSSWDRLFLLAESEMRDPGGGKGHTPVPFFLSIAIVGKNTRQPQLLQKMYGGNNIEIKVNVKKFPKIIKNNTYLKTFKF
;
A
#
# COMPACT_ATOMS: atom_id res chain seq x y z
N MET A 1 29.23 -8.70 -78.97
CA MET A 1 29.31 -7.22 -78.92
C MET A 1 27.90 -6.69 -78.60
N PRO A 2 27.73 -5.68 -77.72
CA PRO A 2 27.00 -5.85 -76.46
C PRO A 2 25.63 -5.12 -76.32
N SER A 3 24.96 -5.43 -75.20
CA SER A 3 24.04 -4.56 -74.39
C SER A 3 22.56 -4.41 -74.77
N ILE A 4 21.73 -5.41 -74.45
CA ILE A 4 20.30 -5.19 -74.12
C ILE A 4 19.91 -6.10 -72.95
N TYR A 5 20.45 -5.80 -71.77
CA TYR A 5 20.00 -6.40 -70.50
C TYR A 5 20.25 -5.37 -69.40
N ASN A 6 19.41 -4.32 -69.34
CA ASN A 6 19.40 -3.45 -68.15
C ASN A 6 18.13 -2.63 -67.88
N ASN A 7 17.09 -2.67 -68.74
CA ASN A 7 15.98 -1.71 -68.59
C ASN A 7 14.71 -2.23 -67.88
N ASN A 8 14.55 -3.54 -67.61
CA ASN A 8 13.30 -4.04 -67.00
C ASN A 8 13.35 -4.38 -65.50
N LEU A 9 14.54 -4.40 -64.87
CA LEU A 9 14.68 -4.62 -63.42
C LEU A 9 14.80 -3.32 -62.61
N ASN A 10 15.20 -2.21 -63.24
CA ASN A 10 15.26 -0.91 -62.58
C ASN A 10 13.90 -0.21 -62.51
N ILE A 11 13.05 -0.29 -63.54
CA ILE A 11 11.79 0.45 -63.58
C ILE A 11 10.78 -0.07 -62.55
N ARG A 12 10.70 -1.40 -62.33
CA ARG A 12 9.77 -1.99 -61.34
C ARG A 12 10.19 -1.74 -59.89
N ARG A 13 11.49 -1.73 -59.60
CA ARG A 13 12.01 -1.37 -58.26
C ARG A 13 11.90 0.12 -57.97
N ILE A 14 12.11 0.98 -58.98
CA ILE A 14 11.93 2.43 -58.86
C ILE A 14 10.44 2.77 -58.63
N PHE A 15 9.51 2.11 -59.32
CA PHE A 15 8.08 2.38 -59.15
C PHE A 15 7.54 1.97 -57.77
N ILE A 16 7.96 0.82 -57.25
CA ILE A 16 7.58 0.36 -55.90
C ILE A 16 8.24 1.22 -54.82
N PHE A 17 9.50 1.63 -55.01
CA PHE A 17 10.20 2.50 -54.07
C PHE A 17 9.62 3.93 -54.04
N LEU A 18 9.20 4.47 -55.19
CA LEU A 18 8.53 5.77 -55.26
C LEU A 18 7.12 5.72 -54.65
N GLN A 19 6.34 4.65 -54.85
CA GLN A 19 5.02 4.55 -54.23
C GLN A 19 5.07 4.39 -52.71
N LEU A 20 6.01 3.59 -52.18
CA LEU A 20 6.20 3.47 -50.72
C LEU A 20 6.72 4.76 -50.09
N ARG A 21 7.63 5.47 -50.76
CA ARG A 21 8.10 6.80 -50.31
C ARG A 21 7.00 7.85 -50.36
N LEU A 22 6.16 7.87 -51.39
CA LEU A 22 5.05 8.82 -51.51
C LEU A 22 3.97 8.57 -50.44
N PHE A 23 3.67 7.29 -50.15
CA PHE A 23 2.70 6.92 -49.12
C PHE A 23 3.22 7.23 -47.70
N GLN A 24 4.49 6.97 -47.42
CA GLN A 24 5.12 7.39 -46.16
C GLN A 24 5.18 8.92 -46.04
N LEU A 25 5.46 9.66 -47.12
CA LEU A 25 5.48 11.12 -47.08
C LEU A 25 4.08 11.70 -46.82
N LEU A 26 3.04 11.20 -47.50
CA LEU A 26 1.65 11.64 -47.30
C LEU A 26 1.13 11.30 -45.90
N PHE A 27 1.50 10.13 -45.36
CA PHE A 27 1.09 9.71 -44.04
C PHE A 27 1.78 10.52 -42.93
N ILE A 28 3.09 10.78 -43.08
CA ILE A 28 3.85 11.60 -42.13
C ILE A 28 3.42 13.07 -42.20
N VAL A 29 3.16 13.62 -43.39
CA VAL A 29 2.72 15.01 -43.54
C VAL A 29 1.32 15.23 -42.96
N ASN A 30 0.37 14.30 -43.17
CA ASN A 30 -0.98 14.43 -42.62
C ASN A 30 -1.02 14.24 -41.10
N ILE A 31 -0.27 13.28 -40.55
CA ILE A 31 -0.20 13.08 -39.10
C ILE A 31 0.54 14.24 -38.43
N SER A 32 1.59 14.77 -39.07
CA SER A 32 2.31 15.93 -38.53
C SER A 32 1.45 17.19 -38.59
N LEU A 33 0.70 17.45 -39.67
CA LEU A 33 -0.22 18.59 -39.75
C LEU A 33 -1.34 18.50 -38.69
N PHE A 34 -1.88 17.31 -38.47
CA PHE A 34 -2.98 17.10 -37.53
C PHE A 34 -2.52 17.19 -36.06
N ILE A 35 -1.33 16.67 -35.74
CA ILE A 35 -0.75 16.76 -34.39
C ILE A 35 -0.22 18.17 -34.09
N LEU A 36 0.23 18.93 -35.09
CA LEU A 36 0.68 20.32 -34.89
C LEU A 36 -0.48 21.32 -34.79
N GLN A 37 -1.60 21.13 -35.49
CA GLN A 37 -2.68 22.13 -35.50
C GLN A 37 -3.67 21.99 -34.33
N THR A 38 -3.84 20.79 -33.77
CA THR A 38 -4.86 20.55 -32.73
C THR A 38 -4.54 21.15 -31.33
N PRO A 39 -3.28 21.18 -30.82
CA PRO A 39 -2.98 21.76 -29.50
C PRO A 39 -2.87 23.29 -29.54
N LEU A 40 -2.48 23.86 -30.67
CA LEU A 40 -2.33 25.32 -30.85
C LEU A 40 -3.68 26.03 -30.98
N ILE A 41 -4.65 25.41 -31.64
CA ILE A 41 -6.00 25.97 -31.77
C ILE A 41 -6.77 25.85 -30.44
N LEU A 42 -6.64 24.73 -29.71
CA LEU A 42 -7.29 24.57 -28.40
C LEU A 42 -6.66 25.46 -27.31
N SER A 43 -5.33 25.63 -27.29
CA SER A 43 -4.67 26.51 -26.29
C SER A 43 -4.95 28.00 -26.55
N SER A 44 -4.98 28.44 -27.81
CA SER A 44 -5.31 29.83 -28.17
C SER A 44 -6.74 30.21 -27.82
N ILE A 45 -7.71 29.31 -28.02
CA ILE A 45 -9.11 29.53 -27.66
C ILE A 45 -9.27 29.53 -26.13
N ASN A 46 -8.63 28.61 -25.41
CA ASN A 46 -8.66 28.57 -23.94
C ASN A 46 -7.95 29.78 -23.30
N GLU A 47 -6.81 30.25 -23.83
CA GLU A 47 -6.14 31.44 -23.31
C GLU A 47 -6.93 32.72 -23.59
N LYS A 48 -7.57 32.85 -24.77
CA LYS A 48 -8.41 34.03 -25.04
C LYS A 48 -9.64 34.10 -24.14
N ILE A 49 -10.27 32.96 -23.85
CA ILE A 49 -11.43 32.90 -22.93
C ILE A 49 -10.96 33.12 -21.49
N LYS A 50 -9.84 32.54 -21.08
CA LYS A 50 -9.28 32.70 -19.73
C LYS A 50 -8.84 34.15 -19.49
N ASN A 51 -8.13 34.79 -20.42
CA ASN A 51 -7.67 36.17 -20.25
C ASN A 51 -8.81 37.20 -20.29
N LYS A 52 -9.85 36.99 -21.09
CA LYS A 52 -11.02 37.89 -21.12
C LYS A 52 -11.85 37.79 -19.83
N ASN A 53 -11.98 36.58 -19.27
CA ASN A 53 -12.63 36.37 -17.97
C ASN A 53 -11.77 36.87 -16.80
N GLN A 54 -10.44 36.74 -16.87
CA GLN A 54 -9.52 37.21 -15.82
C GLN A 54 -9.41 38.75 -15.80
N GLN A 55 -9.52 39.44 -16.93
CA GLN A 55 -9.63 40.92 -16.96
C GLN A 55 -10.97 41.43 -16.42
N LEU A 56 -12.08 40.72 -16.65
CA LEU A 56 -13.39 41.07 -16.09
C LEU A 56 -13.47 40.82 -14.58
N ILE A 57 -12.80 39.78 -14.08
CA ILE A 57 -12.69 39.48 -12.64
C ILE A 57 -11.74 40.47 -11.94
N ASN A 58 -10.56 40.75 -12.51
CA ASN A 58 -9.58 41.66 -11.90
C ASN A 58 -10.07 43.13 -11.85
N ASN A 59 -10.92 43.58 -12.78
CA ASN A 59 -11.48 44.92 -12.74
C ASN A 59 -12.66 45.06 -11.75
N LYS A 60 -13.34 43.96 -11.41
CA LYS A 60 -14.35 43.95 -10.33
C LYS A 60 -13.74 43.74 -8.95
N GLU A 61 -12.68 42.95 -8.83
CA GLU A 61 -11.98 42.72 -7.55
C GLU A 61 -11.14 43.93 -7.12
N ASN A 62 -10.48 44.65 -8.04
CA ASN A 62 -9.66 45.83 -7.68
C ASN A 62 -10.48 47.04 -7.18
N ASN A 63 -11.74 47.18 -7.60
CA ASN A 63 -12.62 48.26 -7.09
C ASN A 63 -13.26 47.92 -5.73
N ILE A 64 -13.35 46.63 -5.37
CA ILE A 64 -13.89 46.19 -4.07
C ILE A 64 -12.76 46.11 -3.02
N PHE A 65 -11.51 45.82 -3.43
CA PHE A 65 -10.37 45.72 -2.50
C PHE A 65 -9.80 47.08 -2.03
N ILE A 66 -9.93 48.15 -2.83
CA ILE A 66 -9.42 49.49 -2.46
C ILE A 66 -10.31 50.18 -1.40
N ASN A 67 -11.61 49.85 -1.33
CA ASN A 67 -12.51 50.41 -0.32
C ASN A 67 -12.52 49.63 1.01
N PHE A 68 -12.17 48.33 1.00
CA PHE A 68 -12.05 47.54 2.24
C PHE A 68 -10.70 47.71 2.97
N THR A 69 -9.65 48.19 2.29
CA THR A 69 -8.30 48.36 2.88
C THR A 69 -8.04 49.74 3.52
N LYS A 70 -8.94 50.72 3.37
CA LYS A 70 -8.83 52.01 4.08
C LYS A 70 -9.35 52.00 5.53
N ASN A 71 -10.25 51.09 5.91
CA ASN A 71 -10.83 51.05 7.26
C ASN A 71 -10.19 50.02 8.23
N LYS A 72 -9.29 49.14 7.79
CA LYS A 72 -8.53 48.22 8.67
C LYS A 72 -7.13 48.70 9.07
N ASN A 73 -6.63 49.76 8.45
CA ASN A 73 -5.28 50.29 8.70
C ASN A 73 -5.14 51.24 9.90
N LYS A 74 -6.13 51.30 10.80
CA LYS A 74 -6.02 52.04 12.07
C LYS A 74 -6.01 51.18 13.35
N PHE A 75 -6.20 49.86 13.25
CA PHE A 75 -6.24 48.98 14.44
C PHE A 75 -5.23 47.82 14.44
N SER A 76 -4.40 47.67 13.40
CA SER A 76 -3.53 46.49 13.23
C SER A 76 -2.04 46.82 13.12
N ARG A 77 -1.57 47.92 13.74
CA ARG A 77 -0.16 48.35 13.68
C ARG A 77 0.69 47.97 14.91
N SER A 78 0.24 47.03 15.73
CA SER A 78 0.98 46.63 16.94
C SER A 78 1.17 45.12 17.15
N VAL A 79 0.86 44.26 16.16
CA VAL A 79 1.17 42.83 16.27
C VAL A 79 1.64 42.27 14.93
N ARG A 80 2.87 41.73 14.93
CA ARG A 80 3.57 40.96 13.87
C ARG A 80 4.27 41.74 12.76
N LEU A 81 5.45 42.25 13.11
CA LEU A 81 6.65 42.04 12.29
C LEU A 81 7.64 41.23 13.13
N LEU A 82 8.35 40.32 12.46
CA LEU A 82 9.40 39.40 12.93
C LEU A 82 8.90 38.02 13.39
N ASP A 83 8.75 37.14 12.39
CA ASP A 83 9.12 35.74 12.56
C ASP A 83 9.95 35.32 11.33
N LYS A 84 11.28 35.41 11.48
CA LYS A 84 12.32 34.71 10.70
C LYS A 84 13.68 35.13 11.24
N ASN A 85 14.02 34.58 12.40
CA ASN A 85 15.35 34.18 12.87
C ASN A 85 15.30 34.09 14.39
N GLU A 86 15.30 32.84 14.88
CA GLU A 86 15.73 32.34 16.20
C GLU A 86 14.75 31.30 16.73
N ARG A 87 15.21 30.05 16.76
CA ARG A 87 14.63 28.97 17.54
C ARG A 87 14.93 29.23 19.02
N GLU A 88 14.20 30.14 19.64
CA GLU A 88 13.99 30.13 21.08
C GLU A 88 12.54 29.71 21.36
N ILE A 89 12.37 28.53 21.93
CA ILE A 89 11.09 28.10 22.51
C ILE A 89 10.84 29.03 23.71
N LYS A 90 10.06 30.10 23.52
CA LYS A 90 9.49 30.86 24.65
C LYS A 90 8.55 29.92 25.42
N LYS A 91 9.07 29.34 26.50
CA LYS A 91 8.31 28.56 27.49
C LYS A 91 7.47 29.53 28.33
N TYR A 92 6.16 29.50 28.17
CA TYR A 92 5.26 30.15 29.12
C TYR A 92 5.24 29.34 30.43
N PRO A 93 5.37 29.96 31.61
CA PRO A 93 5.31 29.25 32.88
C PRO A 93 3.89 28.68 33.12
N LEU A 94 3.81 27.51 33.75
CA LEU A 94 2.56 27.02 34.34
C LEU A 94 2.17 28.00 35.45
N ILE A 95 1.01 28.66 35.30
CA ILE A 95 0.48 29.60 36.31
C ILE A 95 -0.56 28.85 37.14
N VAL A 96 -0.30 28.74 38.44
CA VAL A 96 -1.20 28.16 39.44
C VAL A 96 -1.44 29.18 40.56
N GLY A 97 -2.70 29.52 40.81
CA GLY A 97 -3.06 30.53 41.80
C GLY A 97 -4.40 30.26 42.48
N ALA A 98 -4.77 31.15 43.40
CA ALA A 98 -6.11 31.15 43.99
C ALA A 98 -7.16 31.46 42.92
N GLY A 99 -8.20 30.64 42.87
CA GLY A 99 -9.41 30.88 42.10
C GLY A 99 -10.46 31.58 42.98
N GLU A 100 -11.70 31.12 42.90
CA GLU A 100 -12.76 31.65 43.75
C GLU A 100 -12.57 31.32 45.23
N LYS A 101 -13.07 32.20 46.10
CA LYS A 101 -13.02 32.00 47.56
C LYS A 101 -13.83 30.79 47.97
N LEU A 102 -13.40 30.11 49.02
CA LEU A 102 -14.13 28.99 49.59
C LEU A 102 -15.23 29.52 50.50
N ASN A 103 -16.49 29.24 50.18
CA ASN A 103 -17.63 29.71 50.98
C ASN A 103 -18.13 28.58 51.89
N VAL A 104 -18.07 28.79 53.20
CA VAL A 104 -18.60 27.89 54.23
C VAL A 104 -19.94 28.45 54.69
N PRO A 105 -21.06 27.73 54.45
CA PRO A 105 -22.41 28.29 54.65
C PRO A 105 -22.80 28.44 56.13
N ILE A 106 -22.16 27.70 57.04
CA ILE A 106 -22.44 27.74 58.47
C ILE A 106 -21.15 27.69 59.30
N LYS A 107 -21.15 28.32 60.48
CA LYS A 107 -20.09 28.16 61.49
C LYS A 107 -19.95 26.68 61.86
N GLY A 108 -18.73 26.15 61.85
CA GLY A 108 -18.47 24.72 62.09
C GLY A 108 -18.70 23.80 60.88
N GLY A 109 -19.18 24.37 59.76
CA GLY A 109 -19.45 23.65 58.52
C GLY A 109 -18.20 23.07 57.87
N THR A 110 -18.42 22.05 57.04
CA THR A 110 -17.37 21.38 56.27
C THR A 110 -17.71 21.45 54.79
N VAL A 111 -16.78 21.90 53.95
CA VAL A 111 -16.98 22.05 52.50
C VAL A 111 -15.79 21.46 51.73
N PRO A 112 -16.03 20.83 50.57
CA PRO A 112 -14.94 20.39 49.70
C PRO A 112 -14.27 21.59 49.03
N ILE A 113 -12.95 21.50 48.85
CA ILE A 113 -12.22 22.40 47.95
C ILE A 113 -12.43 21.87 46.53
N GLU A 114 -12.93 22.72 45.65
CA GLU A 114 -13.29 22.38 44.27
C GLU A 114 -12.27 22.96 43.28
N TRP A 115 -12.32 22.47 42.03
CA TRP A 115 -11.37 22.84 40.99
C TRP A 115 -11.38 24.35 40.67
N PHE A 116 -12.51 25.03 40.78
CA PHE A 116 -12.62 26.48 40.53
C PHE A 116 -12.07 27.34 41.67
N ASN A 117 -11.84 26.78 42.86
CA ASN A 117 -11.12 27.46 43.93
C ASN A 117 -9.61 27.56 43.64
N LEU A 118 -9.13 26.87 42.60
CA LEU A 118 -7.75 26.86 42.13
C LEU A 118 -7.71 27.31 40.66
N ARG A 119 -7.03 28.42 40.37
CA ARG A 119 -6.85 28.87 39.00
C ARG A 119 -5.63 28.18 38.39
N ILE A 120 -5.84 27.36 37.36
CA ILE A 120 -4.79 26.71 36.58
C ILE A 120 -4.97 27.11 35.11
N VAL A 121 -3.98 27.79 34.52
CA VAL A 121 -4.01 28.20 33.11
C VAL A 121 -3.17 27.22 32.26
N ASP A 122 -3.75 26.80 31.14
CA ASP A 122 -3.49 25.56 30.39
C ASP A 122 -2.02 25.21 30.03
N PRO A 123 -1.57 23.97 30.32
CA PRO A 123 -0.35 23.35 29.84
C PRO A 123 -0.53 22.40 28.63
N GLN A 124 -1.45 22.63 27.69
CA GLN A 124 -1.65 21.79 26.47
C GLN A 124 -0.38 21.52 25.63
N ARG A 125 0.75 22.19 25.93
CA ARG A 125 2.07 21.91 25.34
C ARG A 125 2.97 20.93 26.12
N PHE A 126 2.56 20.41 27.28
CA PHE A 126 3.44 19.66 28.19
C PHE A 126 3.17 18.15 28.31
N GLY A 127 2.15 17.61 27.63
CA GLY A 127 1.96 16.16 27.47
C GLY A 127 1.78 15.36 28.78
N ARG A 128 1.30 15.98 29.86
CA ARG A 128 1.07 15.35 31.18
C ARG A 128 -0.34 15.58 31.71
N ARG A 129 -0.82 14.66 32.55
CA ARG A 129 -2.15 14.75 33.19
C ARG A 129 -2.10 15.77 34.33
N LEU A 130 -3.06 16.69 34.36
CA LEU A 130 -3.20 17.71 35.40
C LEU A 130 -3.33 17.13 36.81
N GLY A 131 -3.86 15.91 36.94
CA GLY A 131 -4.03 15.22 38.22
C GLY A 131 -2.74 14.97 39.01
N ASP A 132 -1.58 14.95 38.35
CA ASP A 132 -0.28 14.69 38.99
C ASP A 132 0.31 15.92 39.71
N LEU A 133 -0.33 17.09 39.60
CA LEU A 133 0.11 18.32 40.24
C LEU A 133 -0.09 18.21 41.77
N ARG A 134 0.96 18.46 42.54
CA ARG A 134 0.95 18.34 44.01
C ARG A 134 0.96 19.70 44.69
N PHE A 135 0.07 19.88 45.65
CA PHE A 135 -0.06 21.05 46.51
C PHE A 135 0.43 20.71 47.92
N GLU A 136 1.18 21.61 48.53
CA GLU A 136 1.65 21.55 49.91
C GLU A 136 1.00 22.65 50.72
N VAL A 137 0.51 22.30 51.92
CA VAL A 137 -0.08 23.27 52.84
C VAL A 137 1.04 23.92 53.62
N LEU A 138 1.38 25.16 53.26
CA LEU A 138 2.48 25.91 53.85
C LEU A 138 2.08 26.62 55.13
N LYS A 139 0.80 27.01 55.22
CA LYS A 139 0.22 27.58 56.42
C LYS A 139 -1.19 27.07 56.57
N ASN A 140 -1.45 26.36 57.67
CA ASN A 140 -2.78 25.88 58.02
C ASN A 140 -3.75 27.06 58.25
N PRO A 141 -5.06 26.82 58.07
CA PRO A 141 -6.07 27.81 58.43
C PRO A 141 -6.05 28.08 59.93
N LYS A 142 -6.40 29.32 60.34
CA LYS A 142 -6.41 29.70 61.76
C LYS A 142 -7.71 29.31 62.45
N HIS A 143 -8.81 29.35 61.71
CA HIS A 143 -10.17 29.19 62.22
C HIS A 143 -10.87 27.95 61.62
N GLY A 144 -10.08 27.07 61.00
CA GLY A 144 -10.51 25.77 60.52
C GLY A 144 -9.34 24.83 60.25
N LYS A 145 -9.65 23.65 59.73
CA LYS A 145 -8.65 22.63 59.37
C LYS A 145 -8.95 22.03 58.00
N LEU A 146 -7.89 21.59 57.32
CA LEU A 146 -7.99 20.77 56.11
C LEU A 146 -7.96 19.29 56.49
N GLN A 147 -8.88 18.49 55.96
CA GLN A 147 -8.99 17.05 56.22
C GLN A 147 -9.38 16.29 54.95
N PHE A 148 -8.98 15.01 54.84
CA PHE A 148 -9.44 14.16 53.74
C PHE A 148 -10.84 13.62 54.07
N LEU A 149 -11.61 13.30 53.03
CA LEU A 149 -12.87 12.57 53.17
C LEU A 149 -12.56 11.12 53.61
N ASP A 150 -12.71 10.83 54.91
CA ASP A 150 -12.55 9.47 55.45
C ASP A 150 -13.73 8.58 55.02
N ASN A 151 -13.41 7.47 54.35
CA ASN A 151 -14.37 6.56 53.73
C ASN A 151 -14.82 5.41 54.66
N THR A 152 -14.88 5.62 55.97
CA THR A 152 -15.33 4.60 56.93
C THR A 152 -16.46 5.11 57.81
N ASN A 153 -17.70 4.75 57.46
CA ASN A 153 -18.80 4.72 58.42
C ASN A 153 -18.65 3.46 59.28
N LEU A 154 -18.42 3.63 60.59
CA LEU A 154 -18.91 2.75 61.66
C LEU A 154 -18.59 3.39 63.02
N ASP A 155 -19.59 3.39 63.90
CA ASP A 155 -19.50 3.77 65.30
C ASP A 155 -18.28 3.18 66.01
N VAL A 156 -17.68 3.94 66.92
CA VAL A 156 -17.41 3.57 68.33
C VAL A 156 -16.57 4.66 68.97
N SER A 157 -17.05 5.11 70.12
CA SER A 157 -16.32 5.90 71.11
C SER A 157 -15.01 5.24 71.53
N SER A 158 -13.88 5.94 71.38
CA SER A 158 -12.77 5.80 72.34
C SER A 158 -11.78 6.95 72.17
N ASN A 159 -11.71 7.75 73.24
CA ASN A 159 -10.55 8.51 73.70
C ASN A 159 -9.25 8.30 72.92
N SER A 160 -8.86 9.31 72.15
CA SER A 160 -7.47 9.65 71.96
C SER A 160 -7.33 11.17 71.89
N ASN A 161 -6.48 11.70 72.76
CA ASN A 161 -5.95 13.05 72.68
C ASN A 161 -5.08 13.17 71.41
N SER A 162 -5.69 13.31 70.23
CA SER A 162 -4.98 13.68 69.00
C SER A 162 -5.52 15.00 68.48
N ARG A 163 -4.94 16.09 68.98
CA ARG A 163 -4.57 17.18 68.07
C ARG A 163 -3.77 16.54 66.92
N GLU A 164 -3.99 17.03 65.71
CA GLU A 164 -3.24 16.73 64.47
C GLU A 164 -3.75 15.56 63.61
N ASN A 165 -4.65 15.88 62.67
CA ASN A 165 -4.68 15.27 61.35
C ASN A 165 -5.08 16.36 60.33
N SER A 166 -4.31 17.46 60.31
CA SER A 166 -4.43 18.47 59.25
C SER A 166 -3.63 18.00 58.03
N ILE A 167 -4.24 18.02 56.85
CA ILE A 167 -3.56 17.66 55.60
C ILE A 167 -2.31 18.53 55.42
N SER A 168 -1.15 17.89 55.19
CA SER A 168 0.11 18.58 54.87
C SER A 168 0.35 18.73 53.36
N SER A 169 -0.23 17.86 52.54
CA SER A 169 -0.19 17.94 51.07
C SER A 169 -1.28 17.10 50.40
N PHE A 170 -1.69 17.46 49.18
CA PHE A 170 -2.67 16.73 48.37
C PHE A 170 -2.39 16.89 46.86
N PHE A 171 -2.96 16.04 46.02
CA PHE A 171 -2.87 16.14 44.55
C PHE A 171 -4.08 16.87 43.95
N TYR A 172 -3.92 17.44 42.75
CA TYR A 172 -5.04 18.02 42.03
C TYR A 172 -6.12 16.99 41.70
N ALA A 173 -5.74 15.73 41.48
CA ALA A 173 -6.70 14.64 41.36
C ALA A 173 -7.59 14.48 42.61
N ASP A 174 -7.09 14.79 43.81
CA ASP A 174 -7.88 14.72 45.05
C ASP A 174 -8.94 15.83 45.11
N ILE A 175 -8.65 17.00 44.53
CA ILE A 175 -9.61 18.10 44.34
C ILE A 175 -10.68 17.71 43.30
N LEU A 176 -10.27 17.18 42.15
CA LEU A 176 -11.20 16.70 41.11
C LEU A 176 -12.14 15.60 41.62
N ASN A 177 -11.69 14.81 42.60
CA ASN A 177 -12.47 13.76 43.25
C ASN A 177 -13.15 14.22 44.56
N LYS A 178 -13.14 15.52 44.88
CA LYS A 178 -13.78 16.12 46.06
C LYS A 178 -13.33 15.53 47.41
N LYS A 179 -12.09 15.05 47.49
CA LYS A 179 -11.56 14.36 48.68
C LYS A 179 -10.96 15.29 49.72
N VAL A 180 -10.65 16.54 49.37
CA VAL A 180 -10.03 17.51 50.28
C VAL A 180 -11.11 18.46 50.79
N LEU A 181 -11.28 18.49 52.12
CA LEU A 181 -12.32 19.26 52.79
C LEU A 181 -11.68 20.33 53.68
N TYR A 182 -12.30 21.50 53.75
CA TYR A 182 -12.08 22.49 54.80
C TYR A 182 -13.20 22.37 55.83
N LYS A 183 -12.85 22.30 57.11
CA LYS A 183 -13.79 22.31 58.25
C LYS A 183 -13.52 23.52 59.14
N HIS A 184 -14.52 24.40 59.28
CA HIS A 184 -14.45 25.54 60.19
C HIS A 184 -14.54 25.08 61.66
N PHE A 185 -13.90 25.78 62.60
CA PHE A 185 -13.90 25.42 64.02
C PHE A 185 -15.14 25.89 64.79
N GLY A 186 -16.05 26.64 64.16
CA GLY A 186 -17.29 27.10 64.77
C GLY A 186 -17.14 28.38 65.60
N ASP A 187 -15.99 29.04 65.54
CA ASP A 187 -15.80 30.35 66.16
C ASP A 187 -16.51 31.48 65.40
N SER A 188 -16.47 32.70 65.92
CA SER A 188 -17.20 33.84 65.34
C SER A 188 -16.55 34.45 64.10
N THR A 189 -15.54 33.81 63.52
CA THR A 189 -14.78 34.39 62.40
C THR A 189 -15.53 34.31 61.08
N LYS A 190 -15.54 35.44 60.36
CA LYS A 190 -16.17 35.58 59.04
C LYS A 190 -15.25 35.23 57.88
N ASN A 191 -13.94 35.33 58.13
CA ASN A 191 -12.92 35.09 57.13
C ASN A 191 -11.81 34.24 57.75
N ASP A 192 -11.38 33.23 57.04
CA ASP A 192 -10.17 32.47 57.32
C ASP A 192 -9.34 32.40 56.04
N LYS A 193 -8.09 31.98 56.15
CA LYS A 193 -7.24 31.72 54.98
C LYS A 193 -6.14 30.74 55.32
N PHE A 194 -5.74 29.98 54.31
CA PHE A 194 -4.60 29.09 54.40
C PHE A 194 -3.72 29.25 53.16
N LYS A 195 -2.42 28.99 53.33
CA LYS A 195 -1.43 29.19 52.28
C LYS A 195 -1.04 27.86 51.65
N LEU A 196 -1.12 27.79 50.34
CA LEU A 196 -0.69 26.64 49.55
C LEU A 196 0.58 26.97 48.78
N GLY A 197 1.42 25.97 48.55
CA GLY A 197 2.55 26.00 47.63
C GLY A 197 2.44 24.87 46.61
N VAL A 198 2.85 25.12 45.37
CA VAL A 198 2.80 24.12 44.29
C VAL A 198 4.20 23.58 43.99
N ASP A 199 4.36 22.26 43.98
CA ASP A 199 5.62 21.62 43.55
C ASP A 199 5.68 21.47 42.03
N THR A 200 6.10 22.54 41.36
CA THR A 200 6.30 22.56 39.90
C THR A 200 7.59 21.87 39.45
N ARG A 201 8.49 21.50 40.38
CA ARG A 201 9.82 20.92 40.06
C ARG A 201 9.72 19.50 39.51
N ARG A 202 8.77 18.69 40.01
CA ARG A 202 8.52 17.32 39.49
C ARG A 202 7.78 17.31 38.16
N PHE A 203 7.02 18.36 37.86
CA PHE A 203 6.30 18.50 36.58
C PHE A 203 7.26 18.85 35.42
N SER A 204 8.38 19.51 35.71
CA SER A 204 9.38 19.96 34.71
C SER A 204 10.52 18.97 34.43
N ARG A 205 10.90 18.10 35.38
CA ARG A 205 12.20 17.37 35.36
C ARG A 205 12.33 16.14 34.44
N ARG A 206 11.31 15.72 33.68
CA ARG A 206 11.43 14.58 32.73
C ARG A 206 11.35 14.96 31.25
N ALA A 207 11.19 16.24 30.93
CA ALA A 207 11.40 16.76 29.58
C ALA A 207 12.90 17.06 29.43
N GLY A 208 13.68 16.08 28.95
CA GLY A 208 15.14 16.05 28.84
C GLY A 208 15.87 17.34 28.45
N GLY A 209 16.03 18.27 29.40
CA GLY A 209 16.80 19.50 29.23
C GLY A 209 17.16 20.09 30.58
N GLY A 210 18.43 19.94 30.97
CA GLY A 210 19.00 20.64 32.11
C GLY A 210 18.95 22.15 31.89
N GLY A 211 17.98 22.83 32.52
CA GLY A 211 17.93 24.28 32.56
C GLY A 211 18.90 24.82 33.60
N ARG A 212 20.07 25.26 33.13
CA ARG A 212 21.06 26.05 33.87
C ARG A 212 20.52 27.48 34.05
N LEU A 213 20.84 28.10 35.20
CA LEU A 213 20.46 29.44 35.63
C LEU A 213 20.74 30.53 34.56
N SER A 214 19.86 31.54 34.44
CA SER A 214 20.18 32.82 33.80
C SER A 214 19.93 34.00 34.75
N LYS A 215 20.78 35.03 34.63
CA LYS A 215 20.86 36.24 35.46
C LYS A 215 20.24 37.41 34.66
N THR A 216 19.53 38.34 35.29
CA THR A 216 19.08 39.58 34.61
C THR A 216 20.10 40.71 34.77
N GLU A 217 19.97 41.75 33.94
CA GLU A 217 20.90 42.89 33.82
C GLU A 217 21.11 43.71 35.10
N ASN A 218 20.31 43.47 36.15
CA ASN A 218 20.46 44.13 37.45
C ASN A 218 21.14 43.24 38.52
N GLY A 219 21.77 42.13 38.11
CA GLY A 219 22.71 41.38 38.95
C GLY A 219 22.10 40.50 40.05
N ASN A 220 20.76 40.47 40.23
CA ASN A 220 20.12 39.60 41.20
C ASN A 220 19.73 38.24 40.60
N TRP A 221 20.17 37.16 41.26
CA TRP A 221 19.75 35.80 40.97
C TRP A 221 18.31 35.59 41.47
N VAL A 222 17.36 35.24 40.60
CA VAL A 222 16.05 34.77 41.03
C VAL A 222 15.85 33.34 40.51
N THR A 223 16.18 32.36 41.35
CA THR A 223 15.48 31.07 41.35
C THR A 223 14.94 30.85 42.75
N SER A 224 13.65 31.03 42.92
CA SER A 224 12.87 30.77 44.14
C SER A 224 11.46 31.28 43.81
N ASN A 225 10.44 30.46 43.63
CA ASN A 225 9.74 29.78 44.70
C ASN A 225 8.66 28.87 44.07
N SER A 226 8.21 27.84 44.80
CA SER A 226 6.83 27.35 44.65
C SER A 226 5.90 28.56 44.44
N GLU A 227 5.04 28.58 43.43
CA GLU A 227 3.98 29.60 43.41
C GLU A 227 3.16 29.37 44.69
N GLN A 228 3.23 30.33 45.61
CA GLN A 228 2.50 30.30 46.87
C GLN A 228 1.35 31.28 46.75
N PHE A 229 0.17 30.86 47.15
CA PHE A 229 -1.01 31.72 47.16
C PHE A 229 -1.85 31.43 48.40
N ASP A 230 -2.53 32.47 48.87
CA ASP A 230 -3.50 32.35 49.95
C ASP A 230 -4.84 31.96 49.33
N LEU A 231 -5.45 30.88 49.82
CA LEU A 231 -6.84 30.55 49.52
C LEU A 231 -7.70 31.14 50.63
N GLU A 232 -8.55 32.09 50.26
CA GLU A 232 -9.44 32.79 51.18
C GLU A 232 -10.71 31.98 51.41
N VAL A 233 -11.12 31.91 52.67
CA VAL A 233 -12.33 31.23 53.12
C VAL A 233 -13.27 32.30 53.69
N ASN A 234 -14.46 32.41 53.13
CA ASN A 234 -15.54 33.20 53.71
C ASN A 234 -16.47 32.26 54.47
N VAL A 235 -16.80 32.63 55.70
CA VAL A 235 -17.76 31.91 56.54
C VAL A 235 -18.97 32.82 56.64
N GLU A 236 -20.07 32.39 56.02
CA GLU A 236 -21.31 33.14 56.10
C GLU A 236 -21.83 33.08 57.54
N GLN A 237 -22.22 34.24 58.08
CA GLN A 237 -22.91 34.26 59.36
C GLN A 237 -24.28 33.60 59.15
N GLN A 238 -24.54 32.57 59.94
CA GLN A 238 -25.91 32.31 60.38
C GLN A 238 -26.43 33.65 60.89
N ASN A 239 -27.42 34.24 60.21
CA ASN A 239 -28.17 35.35 60.80
C ASN A 239 -28.60 34.86 62.18
N GLU A 240 -28.10 35.51 63.22
CA GLU A 240 -28.55 35.32 64.60
C GLU A 240 -29.97 35.87 64.71
N ASN A 241 -30.92 35.22 64.06
CA ASN A 241 -32.29 35.17 64.53
C ASN A 241 -32.41 33.89 65.33
N ILE A 242 -32.11 34.04 66.62
CA ILE A 242 -32.56 33.12 67.66
C ILE A 242 -34.09 33.14 67.60
N ASN A 243 -34.65 32.22 66.80
CA ASN A 243 -35.99 31.64 66.82
C ASN A 243 -36.23 30.96 65.45
N GLY A 244 -35.85 29.68 65.31
CA GLY A 244 -36.39 28.71 64.32
C GLY A 244 -36.91 29.22 62.97
N GLY A 245 -36.17 30.08 62.28
CA GLY A 245 -36.57 30.63 60.98
C GLY A 245 -36.22 29.67 59.86
N ARG A 246 -37.21 28.89 59.45
CA ARG A 246 -37.17 28.04 58.24
C ARG A 246 -36.88 28.91 57.01
N GLY A 247 -35.91 28.52 56.18
CA GLY A 247 -35.49 29.25 54.99
C GLY A 247 -36.19 28.73 53.74
N THR A 248 -36.49 29.59 52.77
CA THR A 248 -36.99 29.12 51.47
C THR A 248 -35.83 28.65 50.57
N PRO A 249 -36.07 27.68 49.66
CA PRO A 249 -35.04 27.19 48.76
C PRO A 249 -34.53 28.29 47.82
N LYS A 250 -33.32 28.12 47.29
CA LYS A 250 -32.71 29.01 46.28
C LYS A 250 -32.37 28.24 45.01
N ILE A 251 -32.57 28.89 43.87
CA ILE A 251 -32.22 28.37 42.54
C ILE A 251 -31.34 29.39 41.81
N LEU A 252 -30.27 28.93 41.16
CA LEU A 252 -29.30 29.72 40.41
C LEU A 252 -29.05 29.07 39.05
N ILE A 253 -28.91 29.88 38.00
CA ILE A 253 -28.60 29.42 36.64
C ILE A 253 -27.10 29.52 36.43
N GLU A 254 -26.51 28.46 35.87
CA GLU A 254 -25.10 28.44 35.51
C GLU A 254 -24.91 28.04 34.04
N PRO A 255 -23.97 28.67 33.31
CA PRO A 255 -23.32 29.94 33.64
C PRO A 255 -24.28 31.14 33.48
N ILE A 256 -24.06 32.18 34.27
CA ILE A 256 -24.96 33.36 34.31
C ILE A 256 -24.99 34.04 32.92
N GLY A 257 -26.17 34.11 32.31
CA GLY A 257 -26.42 34.86 31.08
C GLY A 257 -26.13 34.14 29.76
N GLU A 258 -25.76 32.86 29.79
CA GLU A 258 -25.58 32.05 28.56
C GLU A 258 -26.85 31.26 28.25
N ALA A 259 -27.30 31.30 26.99
CA ALA A 259 -28.42 30.48 26.54
C ALA A 259 -27.94 29.04 26.26
N ILE A 260 -28.77 28.06 26.60
CA ILE A 260 -28.53 26.66 26.31
C ILE A 260 -28.81 26.40 24.83
N HIS A 261 -27.81 25.93 24.09
CA HIS A 261 -28.00 25.54 22.69
C HIS A 261 -28.49 24.09 22.60
N LEU A 262 -29.67 23.88 22.01
CA LEU A 262 -30.31 22.57 21.89
C LEU A 262 -30.63 22.26 20.43
N ASN A 263 -30.23 21.07 19.96
CA ASN A 263 -30.65 20.60 18.64
C ASN A 263 -32.10 20.12 18.70
N ILE A 264 -32.89 20.47 17.69
CA ILE A 264 -34.27 19.99 17.52
C ILE A 264 -34.26 18.45 17.51
N GLY A 265 -35.18 17.82 18.26
CA GLY A 265 -35.30 16.37 18.42
C GLY A 265 -34.40 15.74 19.49
N LYS A 266 -33.42 16.48 20.05
CA LYS A 266 -32.51 15.97 21.09
C LYS A 266 -32.95 16.31 22.51
N ARG A 267 -32.56 15.42 23.42
CA ARG A 267 -32.70 15.58 24.87
C ARG A 267 -31.40 16.07 25.47
N LEU A 268 -31.41 17.16 26.21
CA LEU A 268 -30.30 17.62 27.04
C LEU A 268 -30.59 17.30 28.50
N GLN A 269 -29.73 16.50 29.14
CA GLN A 269 -29.82 16.24 30.56
C GLN A 269 -29.52 17.52 31.36
N LEU A 270 -30.49 17.97 32.16
CA LEU A 270 -30.26 19.06 33.10
C LEU A 270 -29.50 18.54 34.32
N GLY A 271 -28.61 19.38 34.83
CA GLY A 271 -27.73 19.02 35.94
C GLY A 271 -27.12 20.26 36.60
N PRO A 272 -26.29 20.09 37.63
CA PRO A 272 -25.70 21.18 38.42
C PRO A 272 -24.92 22.22 37.61
N GLN A 273 -24.45 21.86 36.42
CA GLN A 273 -23.79 22.75 35.47
C GLN A 273 -24.73 23.72 34.75
N HIS A 274 -26.04 23.48 34.82
CA HIS A 274 -27.10 24.30 34.21
C HIS A 274 -27.95 25.00 35.29
N LEU A 275 -28.26 24.28 36.38
CA LEU A 275 -29.07 24.75 37.50
C LEU A 275 -28.47 24.29 38.83
N ARG A 276 -28.18 25.23 39.74
CA ARG A 276 -27.87 24.93 41.14
C ARG A 276 -29.08 25.23 42.01
N ILE A 277 -29.50 24.23 42.77
CA ILE A 277 -30.60 24.34 43.73
C ILE A 277 -30.04 24.02 45.11
N TYR A 278 -30.31 24.88 46.09
CA TYR A 278 -29.82 24.74 47.46
C TYR A 278 -30.91 25.09 48.47
N ASP A 279 -31.08 24.22 49.46
CA ASP A 279 -31.97 24.40 50.59
C ASP A 279 -31.23 23.89 51.85
N PRO A 280 -30.99 24.75 52.86
CA PRO A 280 -30.18 24.40 54.03
C PRO A 280 -30.92 23.57 55.08
N ASP A 281 -32.25 23.54 55.08
CA ASP A 281 -33.08 22.99 56.16
C ASP A 281 -34.11 21.94 55.71
N THR A 282 -34.35 21.80 54.41
CA THR A 282 -35.21 20.75 53.84
C THR A 282 -34.38 19.68 53.11
N PRO A 283 -34.57 18.36 53.39
CA PRO A 283 -33.85 17.31 52.68
C PRO A 283 -34.25 17.25 51.19
N ASN A 284 -33.31 16.83 50.34
CA ASN A 284 -33.43 16.88 48.87
C ASN A 284 -34.66 16.14 48.29
N ASP A 285 -35.25 15.20 49.01
CA ASP A 285 -36.46 14.48 48.60
C ASP A 285 -37.75 15.29 48.82
N ARG A 286 -37.70 16.30 49.69
CA ARG A 286 -38.82 17.20 50.04
C ARG A 286 -38.74 18.59 49.39
N VAL A 287 -37.65 18.91 48.71
CA VAL A 287 -37.54 20.10 47.86
C VAL A 287 -38.08 19.79 46.46
N TRP A 288 -39.10 20.52 46.05
CA TRP A 288 -39.76 20.36 44.74
C TRP A 288 -39.44 21.52 43.81
N VAL A 289 -39.08 21.20 42.58
CA VAL A 289 -38.89 22.17 41.50
C VAL A 289 -40.13 22.10 40.61
N ASN A 290 -40.87 23.20 40.53
CA ASN A 290 -42.03 23.34 39.66
C ASN A 290 -41.64 24.11 38.40
N VAL A 291 -42.23 23.73 37.27
CA VAL A 291 -42.14 24.49 36.03
C VAL A 291 -43.29 25.48 36.02
N GLU A 292 -42.99 26.77 36.09
CA GLU A 292 -43.98 27.85 36.14
C GLU A 292 -44.42 28.26 34.73
N GLU A 293 -43.44 28.44 33.83
CA GLU A 293 -43.70 28.87 32.47
C GLU A 293 -42.79 28.13 31.49
N ILE A 294 -43.35 27.81 30.32
CA ILE A 294 -42.59 27.42 29.13
C ILE A 294 -43.09 28.29 28.00
N SER A 295 -42.18 29.04 27.37
CA SER A 295 -42.54 30.07 26.39
C SER A 295 -42.91 29.56 25.00
N SER A 296 -42.56 28.31 24.68
CA SER A 296 -42.69 27.75 23.34
C SER A 296 -43.15 26.28 23.40
N ASN A 297 -44.04 25.90 22.48
CA ASN A 297 -44.47 24.51 22.31
C ASN A 297 -43.34 23.62 21.76
N SER A 298 -42.28 24.22 21.21
CA SER A 298 -41.07 23.54 20.75
C SER A 298 -40.14 23.16 21.90
N LEU A 299 -40.46 23.51 23.14
CA LEU A 299 -39.66 23.21 24.32
C LEU A 299 -40.47 22.40 25.32
N ASP A 300 -39.91 21.32 25.84
CA ASP A 300 -40.55 20.58 26.93
C ASP A 300 -39.51 20.03 27.90
N LEU A 301 -40.00 19.67 29.08
CA LEU A 301 -39.22 18.98 30.10
C LEU A 301 -39.75 17.56 30.22
N ILE A 302 -38.86 16.57 30.18
CA ILE A 302 -39.23 15.16 30.23
C ILE A 302 -38.35 14.39 31.20
N ASP A 303 -38.86 13.27 31.69
CA ASP A 303 -38.11 12.34 32.50
C ASP A 303 -37.21 11.43 31.64
N LYS A 304 -36.43 10.55 32.30
CA LYS A 304 -35.58 9.56 31.64
C LYS A 304 -36.36 8.61 30.71
N LEU A 305 -37.63 8.35 31.00
CA LEU A 305 -38.51 7.47 30.22
C LEU A 305 -39.24 8.24 29.09
N GLY A 306 -39.14 9.57 29.05
CA GLY A 306 -39.79 10.43 28.06
C GLY A 306 -41.16 10.96 28.48
N ALA A 307 -41.58 10.79 29.73
CA ALA A 307 -42.82 11.37 30.24
C ALA A 307 -42.65 12.87 30.54
N ARG A 308 -43.63 13.69 30.17
CA ARG A 308 -43.62 15.14 30.42
C ARG A 308 -43.56 15.46 31.91
N LEU A 309 -42.64 16.35 32.29
CA LEU A 309 -42.41 16.80 33.66
C LEU A 309 -42.89 18.25 33.82
N ARG A 310 -43.84 18.47 34.73
CA ARG A 310 -44.22 19.81 35.21
C ARG A 310 -43.70 20.11 36.61
N ARG A 311 -43.22 19.07 37.31
CA ARG A 311 -42.54 19.16 38.61
C ARG A 311 -41.60 17.98 38.79
N PHE A 312 -40.53 18.16 39.55
CA PHE A 312 -39.60 17.10 39.94
C PHE A 312 -38.96 17.42 41.30
N SER A 313 -38.51 16.41 42.05
CA SER A 313 -37.80 16.63 43.31
C SER A 313 -36.31 16.90 43.07
N LEU A 314 -35.66 17.63 43.99
CA LEU A 314 -34.21 17.87 43.93
C LEU A 314 -33.42 16.56 43.93
N ALA A 315 -33.86 15.55 44.68
CA ALA A 315 -33.28 14.20 44.63
C ALA A 315 -33.42 13.53 43.26
N GLY A 316 -34.52 13.77 42.53
CA GLY A 316 -34.71 13.26 41.16
C GLY A 316 -33.81 13.97 40.14
N PHE A 317 -33.64 15.28 40.29
CA PHE A 317 -32.71 16.08 39.48
C PHE A 317 -31.26 15.62 39.64
N LEU A 318 -30.80 15.44 40.89
CA LEU A 318 -29.44 14.98 41.19
C LEU A 318 -29.16 13.54 40.72
N LYS A 319 -30.20 12.74 40.46
CA LYS A 319 -30.11 11.39 39.87
C LYS A 319 -30.20 11.39 38.35
N GLU A 320 -30.04 12.54 37.69
CA GLU A 320 -29.98 12.65 36.23
C GLU A 320 -31.29 12.28 35.51
N ASN A 321 -32.44 12.41 36.19
CA ASN A 321 -33.73 12.01 35.62
C ASN A 321 -34.43 13.11 34.82
N VAL A 322 -33.88 14.32 34.73
CA VAL A 322 -34.56 15.50 34.15
C VAL A 322 -33.87 15.92 32.86
N HIS A 323 -34.62 16.01 31.77
CA HIS A 323 -34.09 16.35 30.45
C HIS A 323 -34.93 17.46 29.78
N LEU A 324 -34.28 18.44 29.18
CA LEU A 324 -34.89 19.34 28.20
C LEU A 324 -35.00 18.64 26.86
N ILE A 325 -36.08 18.85 26.12
CA ILE A 325 -36.22 18.40 24.74
C ILE A 325 -36.71 19.54 23.86
N ALA A 326 -36.07 19.69 22.70
CA ALA A 326 -36.58 20.53 21.63
C ALA A 326 -37.46 19.67 20.71
N LEU A 327 -38.73 20.03 20.57
CA LEU A 327 -39.71 19.33 19.74
C LEU A 327 -39.81 20.02 18.38
N GLU A 328 -40.02 19.23 17.32
CA GLU A 328 -40.39 19.77 16.00
C GLU A 328 -41.82 20.33 16.08
N ASN A 329 -42.01 21.60 15.70
CA ASN A 329 -43.35 22.16 15.55
C ASN A 329 -44.03 21.50 14.34
N TYR A 330 -45.05 20.70 14.60
CA TYR A 330 -46.12 20.48 13.62
C TYR A 330 -47.00 21.74 13.63
N GLU A 331 -46.79 22.66 12.69
CA GLU A 331 -47.77 23.72 12.46
C GLU A 331 -48.96 23.11 11.70
N GLU A 332 -50.15 23.13 12.31
CA GLU A 332 -51.37 23.28 11.53
C GLU A 332 -51.32 24.67 10.91
N GLU A 333 -51.44 24.72 9.58
CA GLU A 333 -51.48 25.92 8.75
C GLU A 333 -52.39 26.99 9.36
N ASN A 334 -51.79 28.02 9.97
CA ASN A 334 -52.46 29.30 10.16
C ASN A 334 -51.46 30.40 9.83
N GLU A 335 -51.72 31.06 8.72
CA GLU A 335 -51.04 32.24 8.22
C GLU A 335 -51.15 33.38 9.24
N ASP A 336 -50.09 33.65 9.98
CA ASP A 336 -49.79 35.00 10.47
C ASP A 336 -48.27 35.15 10.69
N ASP A 337 -47.64 35.78 9.69
CA ASP A 337 -46.20 36.05 9.52
C ASP A 337 -45.60 37.03 10.55
N LYS A 338 -45.80 36.79 11.84
CA LYS A 338 -45.15 37.59 12.90
C LYS A 338 -44.65 36.70 14.02
N ASN A 339 -43.50 36.05 13.79
CA ASN A 339 -42.35 35.97 14.71
C ASN A 339 -41.42 34.78 14.35
N GLU A 340 -40.55 34.93 13.36
CA GLU A 340 -39.46 33.95 13.09
C GLU A 340 -38.53 33.72 14.29
N LYS A 341 -38.49 34.65 15.26
CA LYS A 341 -37.69 34.53 16.49
C LYS A 341 -38.26 33.49 17.46
N GLU A 342 -39.59 33.40 17.60
CA GLU A 342 -40.24 32.45 18.53
C GLU A 342 -40.15 30.99 18.08
N LYS A 343 -39.75 30.75 16.82
CA LYS A 343 -39.50 29.40 16.28
C LYS A 343 -38.13 28.82 16.67
N ASN A 344 -37.16 29.67 17.02
CA ASN A 344 -35.76 29.25 17.24
C ASN A 344 -35.24 29.53 18.65
N GLU A 345 -36.08 30.05 19.55
CA GLU A 345 -35.74 30.25 20.96
C GLU A 345 -36.92 29.90 21.87
N GLY A 346 -36.63 29.47 23.08
CA GLY A 346 -37.62 29.21 24.12
C GLY A 346 -37.02 29.45 25.49
N PHE A 347 -37.87 29.66 26.49
CA PHE A 347 -37.44 29.77 27.88
C PHE A 347 -38.29 28.91 28.79
N ILE A 348 -37.68 28.40 29.86
CA ILE A 348 -38.37 27.69 30.94
C ILE A 348 -38.07 28.40 32.26
N THR A 349 -39.13 28.77 32.96
CA THR A 349 -39.06 29.37 34.30
C THR A 349 -39.32 28.31 35.36
N PHE A 350 -38.36 28.15 36.27
CA PHE A 350 -38.42 27.21 37.39
C PHE A 350 -38.68 27.94 38.71
N LEU A 351 -39.50 27.34 39.55
CA LEU A 351 -39.80 27.80 40.90
C LEU A 351 -39.56 26.65 41.89
N THR A 352 -38.62 26.82 42.81
CA THR A 352 -38.35 25.81 43.84
C THR A 352 -39.19 26.07 45.08
N ARG A 353 -39.75 25.02 45.66
CA ARG A 353 -40.62 25.06 46.85
C ARG A 353 -40.25 23.97 47.83
N ASP A 354 -40.37 24.29 49.10
CA ASP A 354 -40.23 23.36 50.21
C ASP A 354 -41.47 23.45 51.12
N ASP A 355 -41.37 22.92 52.34
CA ASP A 355 -42.47 22.95 53.32
C ASP A 355 -42.70 24.38 53.89
N PHE A 356 -41.84 25.36 53.56
CA PHE A 356 -41.77 26.66 54.25
C PHE A 356 -41.90 27.87 53.32
N GLY A 357 -41.70 27.71 52.01
CA GLY A 357 -42.04 28.72 51.02
C GLY A 357 -41.48 28.41 49.62
N ALA A 358 -41.33 29.45 48.81
CA ALA A 358 -40.85 29.36 47.44
C ALA A 358 -39.62 30.23 47.22
N SER A 359 -38.77 29.84 46.27
CA SER A 359 -37.67 30.65 45.77
C SER A 359 -38.16 31.78 44.87
N GLU A 360 -37.25 32.69 44.52
CA GLU A 360 -37.45 33.53 43.33
C GLU A 360 -37.45 32.65 42.05
N PRO A 361 -38.19 33.03 40.99
CA PRO A 361 -38.18 32.32 39.71
C PRO A 361 -36.81 32.38 39.02
N ALA A 362 -36.38 31.28 38.40
CA ALA A 362 -35.18 31.22 37.58
C ALA A 362 -35.49 30.73 36.17
N THR A 363 -35.15 31.55 35.16
CA THR A 363 -35.48 31.31 33.75
C THR A 363 -34.27 30.89 32.92
N ILE A 364 -34.28 29.64 32.42
CA ILE A 364 -33.31 29.18 31.43
C ILE A 364 -33.76 29.63 30.04
N HIS A 365 -32.85 30.26 29.30
CA HIS A 365 -33.02 30.50 27.86
C HIS A 365 -32.43 29.35 27.04
N VAL A 366 -33.15 28.90 26.02
CA VAL A 366 -32.79 27.81 25.13
C VAL A 366 -32.85 28.29 23.69
N LEU A 367 -31.78 28.10 22.92
CA LEU A 367 -31.71 28.38 21.50
C LEU A 367 -31.76 27.08 20.71
N PHE A 368 -32.72 26.97 19.79
CA PHE A 368 -32.83 25.84 18.87
C PHE A 368 -31.89 26.04 17.69
N VAL A 369 -30.91 25.15 17.56
CA VAL A 369 -29.85 25.29 16.57
C VAL A 369 -30.10 24.31 15.40
N PRO A 370 -30.45 24.81 14.20
CA PRO A 370 -30.47 23.97 13.01
C PRO A 370 -29.03 23.70 12.55
N LEU A 371 -28.69 22.41 12.44
CA LEU A 371 -27.43 21.97 11.84
C LEU A 371 -27.65 21.64 10.37
N LYS A 372 -26.73 22.08 9.52
CA LYS A 372 -26.68 21.77 8.08
C LYS A 372 -25.47 20.90 7.78
N VAL A 373 -25.64 19.99 6.83
CA VAL A 373 -24.56 19.17 6.29
C VAL A 373 -23.97 19.88 5.06
N VAL A 374 -22.66 20.07 5.04
CA VAL A 374 -21.93 20.61 3.89
C VAL A 374 -20.95 19.55 3.37
N PHE A 375 -20.96 19.32 2.06
CA PHE A 375 -20.04 18.42 1.37
C PHE A 375 -18.91 19.24 0.74
N ASP A 376 -17.68 19.04 1.21
CA ASP A 376 -16.51 19.71 0.65
C ASP A 376 -15.86 18.89 -0.46
N GLN A 377 -15.82 17.56 -0.28
CA GLN A 377 -15.22 16.62 -1.22
C GLN A 377 -16.07 15.37 -1.34
N ASN A 378 -16.31 14.94 -2.58
CA ASN A 378 -16.79 13.61 -2.94
C ASN A 378 -16.23 13.27 -4.33
N THR A 379 -14.93 12.97 -4.39
CA THR A 379 -14.21 12.74 -5.66
C THR A 379 -14.11 11.27 -6.05
N GLY A 380 -14.60 10.38 -5.18
CA GLY A 380 -14.48 8.93 -5.36
C GLY A 380 -13.08 8.39 -5.05
N ILE A 381 -12.90 7.10 -5.28
CA ILE A 381 -11.65 6.37 -5.04
C ILE A 381 -11.20 5.71 -6.33
N ARG A 382 -9.88 5.68 -6.56
CA ARG A 382 -9.29 4.86 -7.63
C ARG A 382 -8.29 3.90 -7.03
N MET A 383 -8.45 2.62 -7.30
CA MET A 383 -7.63 1.58 -6.67
C MET A 383 -7.44 0.38 -7.60
N ILE A 384 -6.46 -0.46 -7.29
CA ILE A 384 -6.23 -1.70 -8.05
C ILE A 384 -7.12 -2.83 -7.52
N HIS A 385 -7.40 -3.82 -8.38
CA HIS A 385 -8.08 -5.04 -7.98
C HIS A 385 -7.37 -5.76 -6.84
N HIS A 386 -8.16 -6.43 -6.00
CA HIS A 386 -7.71 -7.28 -4.88
C HIS A 386 -6.89 -6.55 -3.80
N SER A 387 -6.96 -5.22 -3.76
CA SER A 387 -6.33 -4.40 -2.74
C SER A 387 -7.34 -3.76 -1.78
N SER A 388 -6.81 -2.97 -0.84
CA SER A 388 -7.61 -2.08 0.01
C SER A 388 -7.09 -0.65 -0.10
N HIS A 389 -8.00 0.33 -0.12
CA HIS A 389 -7.67 1.74 -0.19
C HIS A 389 -8.29 2.49 0.99
N SER A 390 -7.47 3.15 1.80
CA SER A 390 -7.97 4.01 2.89
C SER A 390 -8.64 5.24 2.32
N ILE A 391 -9.85 5.55 2.78
CA ILE A 391 -10.59 6.73 2.34
C ILE A 391 -9.95 7.96 2.97
N GLU A 392 -9.49 8.90 2.14
CA GLU A 392 -8.82 10.11 2.60
C GLU A 392 -9.77 11.32 2.64
N PRO A 393 -9.48 12.36 3.44
CA PRO A 393 -10.26 13.61 3.44
C PRO A 393 -10.27 14.34 2.08
N THR A 394 -9.28 14.12 1.23
CA THR A 394 -9.25 14.65 -0.14
C THR A 394 -10.26 13.95 -1.06
N GLN A 395 -10.71 12.76 -0.68
CA GLN A 395 -11.64 11.93 -1.44
C GLN A 395 -13.08 12.11 -0.95
N LEU A 396 -13.25 12.11 0.38
CA LEU A 396 -14.55 12.25 1.03
C LEU A 396 -14.40 13.15 2.27
N HIS A 397 -15.02 14.33 2.22
CA HIS A 397 -15.04 15.26 3.34
C HIS A 397 -16.38 15.96 3.44
N SER A 398 -16.94 15.95 4.64
CA SER A 398 -18.14 16.69 4.99
C SER A 398 -18.00 17.26 6.38
N HIS A 399 -18.57 18.43 6.59
CA HIS A 399 -18.61 19.08 7.89
C HIS A 399 -20.01 19.58 8.21
N CYS A 400 -20.25 19.75 9.51
CA CYS A 400 -21.48 20.33 10.00
C CYS A 400 -21.31 21.84 10.11
N THR A 401 -22.34 22.58 9.74
CA THR A 401 -22.40 24.03 9.92
C THR A 401 -23.69 24.43 10.59
N SER A 402 -23.69 25.62 11.16
CA SER A 402 -24.88 26.30 11.65
C SER A 402 -24.80 27.76 11.24
N ASP A 403 -25.95 28.41 11.11
CA ASP A 403 -26.01 29.86 10.90
C ASP A 403 -25.59 30.61 12.19
N PHE A 404 -25.49 29.91 13.32
CA PHE A 404 -24.99 30.41 14.60
C PHE A 404 -23.50 30.10 14.80
N SER A 405 -22.76 31.04 15.40
CA SER A 405 -21.34 30.85 15.73
C SER A 405 -21.19 29.99 17.00
N LEU A 406 -21.13 28.67 16.83
CA LEU A 406 -21.02 27.72 17.94
C LEU A 406 -19.56 27.35 18.22
N SER A 407 -19.21 27.30 19.50
CA SER A 407 -17.92 26.76 19.97
C SER A 407 -17.83 25.23 19.86
N TRP A 408 -18.97 24.56 19.74
CA TRP A 408 -19.10 23.11 19.61
C TRP A 408 -19.87 22.79 18.33
N ILE A 409 -19.22 22.12 17.38
CA ILE A 409 -19.85 21.62 16.15
C ILE A 409 -19.57 20.10 16.10
N PRO A 410 -20.60 19.24 16.00
CA PRO A 410 -20.37 17.80 15.96
C PRO A 410 -19.63 17.39 14.69
N SER A 411 -18.87 16.30 14.78
CA SER A 411 -18.25 15.68 13.59
C SER A 411 -19.33 15.03 12.73
N ALA A 412 -19.25 15.21 11.41
CA ALA A 412 -20.16 14.57 10.47
C ALA A 412 -20.07 13.03 10.57
N ARG A 413 -21.23 12.37 10.62
CA ARG A 413 -21.34 10.91 10.69
C ARG A 413 -21.91 10.37 9.39
N TYR A 414 -21.22 9.43 8.78
CA TYR A 414 -21.61 8.73 7.58
C TYR A 414 -22.37 7.45 7.94
N SER A 415 -23.41 7.14 7.18
CA SER A 415 -24.14 5.87 7.22
C SER A 415 -24.27 5.33 5.82
N ILE A 416 -23.78 4.11 5.59
CA ILE A 416 -23.92 3.39 4.33
C ILE A 416 -25.38 2.93 4.21
N VAL A 417 -26.01 3.31 3.10
CA VAL A 417 -27.40 3.00 2.76
C VAL A 417 -27.46 1.75 1.90
N ASP A 418 -26.63 1.70 0.85
CA ASP A 418 -26.47 0.53 0.00
C ASP A 418 -25.01 0.07 -0.02
N GLN A 419 -24.80 -1.24 0.00
CA GLN A 419 -23.47 -1.83 0.10
C GLN A 419 -22.80 -1.96 -1.27
N PRO A 420 -21.47 -1.92 -1.33
CA PRO A 420 -20.76 -2.16 -2.57
C PRO A 420 -20.93 -3.60 -3.08
N ASN A 421 -20.93 -3.76 -4.41
CA ASN A 421 -21.17 -5.04 -5.07
C ASN A 421 -19.92 -5.91 -5.15
N PHE A 422 -18.74 -5.30 -5.22
CA PHE A 422 -17.46 -5.98 -5.46
C PHE A 422 -16.45 -5.82 -4.31
N GLY A 423 -16.86 -5.20 -3.21
CA GLY A 423 -16.02 -5.04 -2.03
C GLY A 423 -16.80 -4.81 -0.75
N VAL A 424 -16.09 -4.31 0.25
CA VAL A 424 -16.67 -3.98 1.56
C VAL A 424 -16.00 -2.72 2.12
N VAL A 425 -16.75 -1.91 2.85
CA VAL A 425 -16.21 -0.80 3.64
C VAL A 425 -15.85 -1.30 5.03
N GLU A 426 -14.62 -1.04 5.45
CA GLU A 426 -14.07 -1.47 6.74
C GLU A 426 -13.58 -0.30 7.57
N CYS A 427 -13.76 -0.43 8.88
CA CYS A 427 -13.29 0.50 9.89
C CYS A 427 -12.25 -0.16 10.79
N LEU A 428 -11.21 0.57 11.15
CA LEU A 428 -10.17 0.11 12.06
C LEU A 428 -10.64 0.25 13.52
N ARG A 429 -10.93 -0.87 14.18
CA ARG A 429 -11.35 -0.91 15.59
C ARG A 429 -10.33 -1.62 16.48
N GLU A 430 -10.40 -1.34 17.77
CA GLU A 430 -9.61 -2.06 18.78
C GLU A 430 -10.28 -3.41 19.06
N ASP A 431 -9.51 -4.50 19.12
CA ASP A 431 -10.02 -5.83 19.44
C ASP A 431 -10.55 -5.84 20.88
N ILE A 432 -11.88 -5.93 21.04
CA ILE A 432 -12.53 -5.95 22.36
C ILE A 432 -12.41 -7.35 23.01
N GLU A 433 -12.21 -8.40 22.20
CA GLU A 433 -12.28 -9.80 22.63
C GLU A 433 -10.98 -10.33 23.26
N ASN A 434 -9.82 -9.72 23.00
CA ASN A 434 -8.52 -10.20 23.51
C ASN A 434 -7.84 -9.16 24.41
N LYS A 435 -8.38 -8.98 25.62
CA LYS A 435 -7.85 -8.04 26.63
C LYS A 435 -6.44 -8.33 27.16
N GLN A 436 -5.76 -9.40 26.73
CA GLN A 436 -4.55 -9.87 27.40
C GLN A 436 -3.25 -9.90 26.58
N ILE A 437 -3.23 -9.68 25.27
CA ILE A 437 -1.98 -9.70 24.51
C ILE A 437 -2.03 -8.65 23.40
N ASN A 438 -1.30 -7.54 23.58
CA ASN A 438 -1.00 -6.48 22.60
C ASN A 438 -2.18 -5.91 21.79
N LYS A 439 -2.43 -4.60 21.92
CA LYS A 439 -3.45 -3.83 21.18
C LYS A 439 -3.31 -3.95 19.65
N ASN A 440 -3.72 -5.06 19.06
CA ASN A 440 -3.76 -5.23 17.62
C ASN A 440 -5.09 -4.63 17.14
N LYS A 441 -4.98 -3.53 16.40
CA LYS A 441 -6.14 -2.93 15.73
C LYS A 441 -6.53 -3.83 14.56
N LYS A 442 -7.82 -4.12 14.43
CA LYS A 442 -8.36 -5.00 13.40
C LYS A 442 -9.34 -4.22 12.51
N TRP A 443 -9.27 -4.49 11.22
CA TRP A 443 -10.25 -3.98 10.26
C TRP A 443 -11.50 -4.85 10.28
N ILE A 444 -12.65 -4.22 10.49
CA ILE A 444 -13.96 -4.89 10.51
C ILE A 444 -14.93 -4.15 9.59
N VAL A 445 -15.86 -4.88 8.98
CA VAL A 445 -16.90 -4.27 8.15
C VAL A 445 -17.74 -3.32 9.01
N CYS A 446 -18.00 -2.12 8.50
CA CYS A 446 -18.78 -1.11 9.20
C CYS A 446 -19.81 -0.48 8.26
N SER A 447 -21.02 -0.25 8.78
CA SER A 447 -22.07 0.50 8.10
C SER A 447 -22.07 1.99 8.46
N THR A 448 -21.30 2.39 9.47
CA THR A 448 -21.22 3.79 9.93
C THR A 448 -19.81 4.16 10.32
N PHE A 449 -19.42 5.40 10.01
CA PHE A 449 -18.13 6.01 10.38
C PHE A 449 -18.26 7.53 10.49
N THR A 450 -17.22 8.21 10.98
CA THR A 450 -17.20 9.66 11.20
C THR A 450 -16.11 10.35 10.38
N GLN A 451 -16.25 11.67 10.17
CA GLN A 451 -15.21 12.45 9.50
C GLN A 451 -13.87 12.37 10.23
N ASN A 452 -13.87 12.30 11.56
CA ASN A 452 -12.65 12.13 12.35
C ASN A 452 -11.94 10.78 12.08
N GLU A 453 -12.70 9.72 11.78
CA GLU A 453 -12.14 8.42 11.41
C GLU A 453 -11.54 8.44 10.00
N ILE A 454 -12.17 9.12 9.04
CA ILE A 454 -11.57 9.39 7.71
C ILE A 454 -10.27 10.20 7.87
N ASN A 455 -10.31 11.28 8.65
CA ASN A 455 -9.14 12.13 8.90
C ASN A 455 -7.97 11.35 9.54
N SER A 456 -8.29 10.30 10.30
CA SER A 456 -7.31 9.41 10.93
C SER A 456 -6.94 8.19 10.08
N LEU A 457 -7.40 8.12 8.82
CA LEU A 457 -7.24 6.99 7.89
C LEU A 457 -7.69 5.63 8.48
N LYS A 458 -8.76 5.67 9.28
CA LYS A 458 -9.35 4.49 9.94
C LYS A 458 -10.54 3.91 9.18
N VAL A 459 -10.85 4.42 7.99
CA VAL A 459 -11.89 3.89 7.10
C VAL A 459 -11.23 3.51 5.80
N ARG A 460 -11.56 2.34 5.25
CA ARG A 460 -11.04 1.88 3.96
C ARG A 460 -12.10 1.13 3.20
N TYR A 461 -12.00 1.13 1.88
CA TYR A 461 -12.68 0.15 1.05
C TYR A 461 -11.72 -1.01 0.74
N ARG A 462 -12.22 -2.24 0.74
CA ARG A 462 -11.47 -3.43 0.37
C ARG A 462 -12.19 -4.19 -0.74
N HIS A 463 -11.52 -4.37 -1.87
CA HIS A 463 -12.03 -5.17 -2.97
C HIS A 463 -12.03 -6.66 -2.59
N THR A 464 -13.13 -7.35 -2.85
CA THR A 464 -13.28 -8.78 -2.58
C THR A 464 -13.25 -9.57 -3.89
N LYS A 465 -12.65 -10.77 -3.87
CA LYS A 465 -12.62 -11.61 -5.07
C LYS A 465 -13.98 -12.27 -5.24
N ASN A 466 -14.76 -11.85 -6.24
CA ASN A 466 -15.94 -12.60 -6.66
C ASN A 466 -15.51 -13.61 -7.74
N SER A 467 -15.52 -14.91 -7.39
CA SER A 467 -15.10 -16.00 -8.29
C SER A 467 -16.06 -16.27 -9.45
N ASN A 468 -17.24 -15.63 -9.45
CA ASN A 468 -18.33 -15.98 -10.35
C ASN A 468 -18.47 -15.04 -11.56
N ILE A 469 -17.56 -14.07 -11.71
CA ILE A 469 -17.62 -13.08 -12.81
C ILE A 469 -16.46 -13.35 -13.79
N PRO A 470 -16.75 -13.55 -15.10
CA PRO A 470 -15.72 -13.87 -16.10
C PRO A 470 -14.70 -12.75 -16.37
N LEU A 471 -15.04 -11.50 -16.06
CA LEU A 471 -14.22 -10.32 -16.30
C LEU A 471 -14.11 -9.47 -15.01
N PRO A 472 -12.94 -8.86 -14.72
CA PRO A 472 -12.81 -7.95 -13.59
C PRO A 472 -13.75 -6.75 -13.73
N PRO A 473 -14.49 -6.35 -12.67
CA PRO A 473 -15.37 -5.18 -12.73
C PRO A 473 -14.54 -3.91 -12.99
N ARG A 474 -15.06 -2.94 -13.75
CA ARG A 474 -14.33 -1.67 -13.98
C ARG A 474 -14.56 -0.65 -12.87
N THR A 475 -15.73 -0.71 -12.25
CA THR A 475 -16.17 0.22 -11.21
C THR A 475 -16.96 -0.53 -10.14
N ASP A 476 -17.03 0.05 -8.96
CA ASP A 476 -17.94 -0.28 -7.86
C ASP A 476 -18.39 1.04 -7.23
N ASP A 477 -19.37 0.98 -6.34
CA ASP A 477 -19.86 2.16 -5.65
C ASP A 477 -20.59 1.74 -4.37
N PHE A 478 -20.81 2.70 -3.48
CA PHE A 478 -21.75 2.50 -2.38
C PHE A 478 -22.49 3.80 -2.07
N ASP A 479 -23.72 3.65 -1.64
CA ASP A 479 -24.58 4.77 -1.28
C ASP A 479 -24.44 5.09 0.19
N PHE A 480 -24.42 6.37 0.53
CA PHE A 480 -24.31 6.82 1.89
C PHE A 480 -25.10 8.10 2.15
N GLN A 481 -25.44 8.31 3.42
CA GLN A 481 -25.99 9.55 3.94
C GLN A 481 -25.08 10.11 5.02
N VAL A 482 -25.02 11.43 5.12
CA VAL A 482 -24.25 12.14 6.13
C VAL A 482 -25.19 12.77 7.12
N TYR A 483 -24.88 12.62 8.40
CA TYR A 483 -25.67 13.07 9.52
C TYR A 483 -24.89 14.09 10.33
N CYS A 484 -25.51 15.24 10.55
CA CYS A 484 -25.09 16.23 11.54
C CYS A 484 -26.08 16.18 12.70
N SER A 485 -25.73 15.41 13.74
CA SER A 485 -26.69 14.99 14.77
C SER A 485 -27.85 14.20 14.14
N ASP A 486 -29.04 14.81 14.02
CA ASP A 486 -30.24 14.19 13.45
C ASP A 486 -30.58 14.75 12.05
N THR A 487 -29.94 15.84 11.63
CA THR A 487 -30.10 16.33 10.25
C THR A 487 -29.37 15.39 9.30
N ALA A 488 -30.14 14.70 8.45
CA ALA A 488 -29.62 13.85 7.40
C ALA A 488 -29.46 14.63 6.09
N SER A 489 -28.41 14.32 5.34
CA SER A 489 -28.28 14.73 3.94
C SER A 489 -29.17 13.88 3.03
N LEU A 490 -29.31 14.32 1.78
CA LEU A 490 -29.71 13.42 0.69
C LEU A 490 -28.70 12.26 0.55
N VAL A 491 -29.15 11.14 -0.02
CA VAL A 491 -28.27 10.02 -0.36
C VAL A 491 -27.24 10.50 -1.39
N GLN A 492 -25.98 10.17 -1.15
CA GLN A 492 -24.85 10.43 -2.03
C GLN A 492 -24.20 9.11 -2.41
N VAL A 493 -23.53 9.09 -3.56
CA VAL A 493 -22.81 7.92 -4.07
C VAL A 493 -21.32 8.20 -3.97
N LEU A 494 -20.54 7.24 -3.44
CA LEU A 494 -19.08 7.26 -3.55
C LEU A 494 -18.66 6.28 -4.67
N GLN A 495 -18.15 6.82 -5.78
CA GLN A 495 -17.66 5.99 -6.89
C GLN A 495 -16.28 5.40 -6.61
N ILE A 496 -16.05 4.17 -7.07
CA ILE A 496 -14.80 3.43 -6.94
C ILE A 496 -14.40 2.92 -8.32
N ASP A 497 -13.32 3.47 -8.90
CA ASP A 497 -12.79 2.96 -10.16
C ASP A 497 -11.65 1.96 -9.92
N PHE A 498 -11.74 0.82 -10.59
CA PHE A 498 -10.66 -0.16 -10.60
C PHE A 498 -9.65 0.13 -11.71
N ILE A 499 -8.39 0.21 -11.32
CA ILE A 499 -7.25 0.37 -12.22
C ILE A 499 -6.72 -1.01 -12.56
N THR A 500 -6.63 -1.30 -13.86
CA THR A 500 -5.95 -2.50 -14.35
C THR A 500 -4.43 -2.34 -14.25
N LEU A 501 -3.76 -3.37 -13.72
CA LEU A 501 -2.31 -3.39 -13.65
C LEU A 501 -1.71 -3.77 -15.01
N SER A 502 -0.78 -2.96 -15.51
CA SER A 502 0.08 -3.36 -16.61
C SER A 502 1.34 -3.97 -16.02
N ILE A 503 1.43 -5.30 -16.08
CA ILE A 503 2.63 -6.05 -15.70
C ILE A 503 3.46 -6.23 -16.96
N ARG A 504 4.72 -5.78 -16.93
CA ARG A 504 5.67 -5.99 -18.01
C ARG A 504 6.92 -6.65 -17.45
N VAL A 505 7.44 -7.63 -18.17
CA VAL A 505 8.75 -8.21 -17.90
C VAL A 505 9.68 -7.78 -19.02
N PHE A 506 10.70 -7.03 -18.66
CA PHE A 506 11.74 -6.62 -19.57
C PHE A 506 12.85 -7.66 -19.55
N VAL A 507 13.07 -8.27 -20.72
CA VAL A 507 14.31 -8.98 -21.01
C VAL A 507 15.23 -7.98 -21.68
N GLN A 508 16.07 -7.29 -20.89
CA GLN A 508 16.93 -6.24 -21.43
C GLN A 508 18.12 -6.82 -22.20
N GLU A 509 18.70 -7.91 -21.68
CA GLU A 509 19.79 -8.66 -22.32
C GLU A 509 19.45 -10.14 -22.40
N GLN A 510 19.57 -10.70 -23.60
CA GLN A 510 19.44 -12.14 -23.82
C GLN A 510 20.48 -12.91 -22.99
N LEU A 511 20.08 -14.03 -22.38
CA LEU A 511 21.04 -14.89 -21.68
C LEU A 511 21.83 -15.71 -22.70
N THR A 512 23.10 -15.36 -22.86
CA THR A 512 24.01 -16.04 -23.78
C THR A 512 25.09 -16.77 -23.00
N LEU A 513 25.15 -18.09 -23.16
CA LEU A 513 26.21 -18.94 -22.62
C LEU A 513 27.34 -18.98 -23.64
N ASN A 514 28.40 -18.22 -23.39
CA ASN A 514 29.59 -18.20 -24.26
C ASN A 514 30.64 -19.15 -23.68
N GLN A 515 30.85 -20.32 -24.31
CA GLN A 515 31.83 -21.34 -23.88
C GLN A 515 31.70 -21.81 -22.43
N THR A 516 30.52 -21.64 -21.84
CA THR A 516 30.23 -22.00 -20.46
C THR A 516 28.99 -22.88 -20.45
N ASP A 517 28.98 -23.89 -19.58
CA ASP A 517 27.81 -24.74 -19.35
C ASP A 517 26.82 -24.07 -18.39
N GLN A 518 27.22 -23.01 -17.70
CA GLN A 518 26.42 -22.32 -16.69
C GLN A 518 26.51 -20.80 -16.84
N ALA A 519 25.37 -20.13 -16.72
CA ALA A 519 25.29 -18.67 -16.67
C ALA A 519 24.32 -18.21 -15.57
N GLN A 520 24.64 -17.06 -14.98
CA GLN A 520 23.80 -16.39 -13.99
C GLN A 520 22.72 -15.57 -14.70
N ILE A 521 21.48 -15.69 -14.22
CA ILE A 521 20.35 -14.87 -14.64
C ILE A 521 20.22 -13.73 -13.63
N GLY A 522 20.60 -12.52 -14.04
CA GLY A 522 20.55 -11.33 -13.19
C GLY A 522 19.49 -10.32 -13.64
N ARG A 523 19.41 -9.19 -12.94
CA ARG A 523 18.49 -8.07 -13.24
C ARG A 523 18.54 -7.60 -14.70
N ARG A 524 19.73 -7.57 -15.30
CA ARG A 524 19.94 -7.22 -16.72
C ARG A 524 19.25 -8.18 -17.68
N ASN A 525 19.05 -9.43 -17.27
CA ASN A 525 18.40 -10.42 -18.09
C ASN A 525 16.90 -10.44 -17.86
N MET A 526 16.46 -10.24 -16.61
CA MET A 526 15.05 -10.36 -16.24
C MET A 526 14.69 -9.31 -15.18
N LEU A 527 13.87 -8.33 -15.59
CA LEU A 527 13.33 -7.29 -14.73
C LEU A 527 11.83 -7.18 -14.90
N ALA A 528 11.08 -7.46 -13.84
CA ALA A 528 9.65 -7.19 -13.79
C ALA A 528 9.39 -5.75 -13.35
N THR A 529 8.46 -5.08 -14.04
CA THR A 529 7.90 -3.80 -13.60
C THR A 529 6.39 -3.87 -13.64
N VAL A 530 5.75 -3.25 -12.66
CA VAL A 530 4.29 -3.17 -12.56
C VAL A 530 3.90 -1.69 -12.60
N PHE A 531 2.87 -1.37 -13.37
CA PHE A 531 2.33 -0.03 -13.51
C PHE A 531 0.83 -0.01 -13.19
N PRO A 532 0.31 1.03 -12.53
CA PRO A 532 1.03 2.20 -11.98
C PRO A 532 1.70 1.95 -10.63
N GLN A 533 1.43 0.81 -9.99
CA GLN A 533 1.91 0.52 -8.65
C GLN A 533 3.29 -0.13 -8.64
N GLN A 534 4.17 0.37 -7.78
CA GLN A 534 5.47 -0.24 -7.52
C GLN A 534 5.35 -1.24 -6.37
N PHE A 535 5.81 -2.46 -6.60
CA PHE A 535 6.00 -3.48 -5.56
C PHE A 535 7.48 -3.63 -5.26
N SER A 536 7.80 -4.02 -4.03
CA SER A 536 9.18 -4.35 -3.67
C SER A 536 9.61 -5.66 -4.34
N SER A 537 10.92 -5.84 -4.54
CA SER A 537 11.46 -6.97 -5.33
C SER A 537 11.24 -8.35 -4.68
N ASP A 538 11.01 -8.39 -3.37
CA ASP A 538 10.63 -9.58 -2.59
C ASP A 538 9.16 -10.01 -2.79
N GLN A 539 8.32 -9.09 -3.29
CA GLN A 539 6.89 -9.32 -3.53
C GLN A 539 6.59 -9.77 -4.96
N LEU A 540 7.58 -9.76 -5.85
CA LEU A 540 7.44 -10.14 -7.25
C LEU A 540 7.98 -11.56 -7.47
N TYR A 541 7.09 -12.52 -7.73
CA TYR A 541 7.45 -13.92 -7.88
C TYR A 541 7.32 -14.38 -9.34
N PHE A 542 8.39 -14.93 -9.88
CA PHE A 542 8.45 -15.64 -11.15
C PHE A 542 8.07 -17.10 -10.91
N HIS A 543 6.85 -17.47 -11.28
CA HIS A 543 6.32 -18.82 -11.16
C HIS A 543 6.58 -19.62 -12.44
N ILE A 544 7.44 -20.63 -12.37
CA ILE A 544 7.86 -21.41 -13.54
C ILE A 544 6.73 -22.34 -14.00
N LEU A 545 6.33 -22.22 -15.28
CA LEU A 545 5.30 -23.04 -15.90
C LEU A 545 5.91 -24.19 -16.72
N GLU A 546 6.91 -23.89 -17.54
CA GLU A 546 7.68 -24.87 -18.31
C GLU A 546 9.16 -24.69 -17.97
N ALA A 547 9.85 -25.76 -17.60
CA ALA A 547 11.29 -25.74 -17.35
C ALA A 547 12.08 -25.91 -18.67
N PRO A 548 13.35 -25.48 -18.73
CA PRO A 548 14.19 -25.69 -19.91
C PRO A 548 14.35 -27.16 -20.27
N LYS A 549 14.51 -27.45 -21.58
CA LYS A 549 14.59 -28.82 -22.10
C LYS A 549 16.02 -29.34 -22.19
N LEU A 550 16.98 -28.46 -22.44
CA LEU A 550 18.39 -28.78 -22.67
C LEU A 550 19.26 -28.53 -21.43
N GLY A 551 18.71 -27.82 -20.44
CA GLY A 551 19.36 -27.57 -19.17
C GLY A 551 18.41 -27.54 -17.98
N MET A 552 18.90 -26.98 -16.89
CA MET A 552 18.16 -26.87 -15.64
C MET A 552 18.37 -25.52 -14.99
N LEU A 553 17.32 -25.06 -14.30
CA LEU A 553 17.35 -23.85 -13.49
C LEU A 553 17.80 -24.19 -12.06
N LEU A 554 18.66 -23.35 -11.50
CA LEU A 554 19.28 -23.54 -10.19
C LEU A 554 19.15 -22.25 -9.37
N ARG A 555 18.88 -22.40 -8.08
CA ARG A 555 18.93 -21.32 -7.09
C ARG A 555 20.01 -21.61 -6.06
N LEU A 556 20.92 -20.66 -5.86
CA LEU A 556 21.89 -20.71 -4.76
C LEU A 556 21.19 -20.36 -3.44
N VAL A 557 21.22 -21.28 -2.48
CA VAL A 557 20.70 -21.05 -1.12
C VAL A 557 21.84 -20.56 -0.25
N GLN A 558 21.89 -19.25 -0.01
CA GLN A 558 22.99 -18.58 0.71
C GLN A 558 23.33 -19.25 2.06
N GLU A 559 22.31 -19.63 2.85
CA GLU A 559 22.48 -20.30 4.17
C GLU A 559 23.29 -21.59 4.10
N THR A 560 23.19 -22.33 2.99
CA THR A 560 23.82 -23.65 2.83
C THR A 560 24.96 -23.64 1.82
N GLY A 561 25.10 -22.57 1.03
CA GLY A 561 25.99 -22.50 -0.12
C GLY A 561 25.67 -23.49 -1.24
N ARG A 562 24.53 -24.20 -1.18
CA ARG A 562 24.17 -25.25 -2.15
C ARG A 562 23.22 -24.73 -3.22
N HIS A 563 23.41 -25.23 -4.43
CA HIS A 563 22.47 -25.03 -5.53
C HIS A 563 21.27 -25.99 -5.40
N ARG A 564 20.06 -25.46 -5.40
CA ARG A 564 18.80 -26.24 -5.47
C ARG A 564 18.17 -26.09 -6.84
N ARG A 565 17.63 -27.18 -7.37
CA ARG A 565 16.90 -27.16 -8.64
C ARG A 565 15.61 -26.36 -8.52
N VAL A 566 15.32 -25.54 -9.52
CA VAL A 566 14.08 -24.80 -9.69
C VAL A 566 13.32 -25.48 -10.82
N GLY A 567 12.23 -26.17 -10.48
CA GLY A 567 11.43 -26.94 -11.44
C GLY A 567 10.13 -26.23 -11.80
N VAL A 568 9.25 -26.95 -12.49
CA VAL A 568 7.87 -26.51 -12.72
C VAL A 568 7.18 -26.24 -11.38
N SER A 569 6.32 -25.23 -11.35
CA SER A 569 5.60 -24.74 -10.18
C SER A 569 6.46 -24.15 -9.06
N SER A 570 7.77 -24.01 -9.27
CA SER A 570 8.66 -23.33 -8.34
C SER A 570 8.58 -21.81 -8.49
N ASN A 571 8.83 -21.09 -7.40
CA ASN A 571 8.83 -19.63 -7.37
C ASN A 571 10.23 -19.08 -7.10
N ILE A 572 10.62 -18.05 -7.87
CA ILE A 572 11.82 -17.23 -7.66
C ILE A 572 11.42 -15.77 -7.52
N THR A 573 12.00 -15.01 -6.60
CA THR A 573 11.67 -13.59 -6.44
C THR A 573 12.54 -12.69 -7.32
N GLN A 574 12.07 -11.48 -7.65
CA GLN A 574 12.91 -10.46 -8.29
C GLN A 574 14.14 -10.15 -7.43
N GLN A 575 13.99 -10.12 -6.10
CA GLN A 575 15.12 -9.92 -5.19
C GLN A 575 16.21 -10.99 -5.38
N GLN A 576 15.85 -12.27 -5.49
CA GLN A 576 16.82 -13.36 -5.71
C GLN A 576 17.55 -13.25 -7.06
N ILE A 577 16.88 -12.73 -8.09
CA ILE A 577 17.47 -12.45 -9.41
C ILE A 577 18.42 -11.25 -9.31
N ASP A 578 18.00 -10.19 -8.63
CA ASP A 578 18.80 -8.97 -8.41
C ASP A 578 20.07 -9.27 -7.60
N GLU A 579 19.99 -10.15 -6.61
CA GLU A 579 21.11 -10.64 -5.79
C GLU A 579 21.98 -11.68 -6.52
N GLY A 580 21.59 -12.10 -7.72
CA GLY A 580 22.39 -13.02 -8.53
C GLY A 580 22.35 -14.47 -8.07
N LEU A 581 21.30 -14.88 -7.38
CA LEU A 581 21.16 -16.23 -6.83
C LEU A 581 20.53 -17.23 -7.81
N PHE A 582 20.18 -16.80 -9.01
CA PHE A 582 19.49 -17.61 -10.01
C PHE A 582 20.40 -17.91 -11.21
N PHE A 583 20.45 -19.19 -11.59
CA PHE A 583 21.38 -19.69 -12.60
C PHE A 583 20.67 -20.65 -13.54
N TYR A 584 21.18 -20.71 -14.77
CA TYR A 584 20.87 -21.77 -15.72
C TYR A 584 22.14 -22.60 -15.96
N LYS A 585 21.98 -23.92 -16.04
CA LYS A 585 23.05 -24.86 -16.34
C LYS A 585 22.62 -25.87 -17.41
N LEU A 586 23.40 -26.00 -18.48
CA LEU A 586 23.23 -26.99 -19.54
C LEU A 586 23.52 -28.40 -19.02
N HIS A 587 22.82 -29.40 -19.55
CA HIS A 587 23.07 -30.80 -19.20
C HIS A 587 24.31 -31.39 -19.88
N PHE A 588 24.76 -30.80 -20.99
CA PHE A 588 25.85 -31.29 -21.84
C PHE A 588 26.59 -30.10 -22.50
N ALA A 589 27.73 -30.34 -23.15
CA ALA A 589 28.44 -29.33 -23.93
C ALA A 589 28.24 -29.58 -25.44
N PRO A 590 27.42 -28.77 -26.14
CA PRO A 590 27.14 -28.97 -27.55
C PRO A 590 28.18 -28.28 -28.42
N PHE A 591 28.41 -28.84 -29.60
CA PHE A 591 29.33 -28.29 -30.60
C PHE A 591 28.69 -27.19 -31.45
N SER A 592 27.36 -27.16 -31.56
CA SER A 592 26.60 -26.17 -32.33
C SER A 592 25.86 -25.16 -31.45
N VAL A 593 25.43 -24.07 -32.07
CA VAL A 593 24.53 -23.09 -31.43
C VAL A 593 23.21 -23.78 -31.08
N LEU A 594 22.81 -23.69 -29.81
CA LEU A 594 21.53 -24.22 -29.32
C LEU A 594 20.67 -23.09 -28.73
N ASN A 595 19.36 -23.26 -28.86
CA ASN A 595 18.37 -22.42 -28.21
C ASN A 595 17.58 -23.27 -27.23
N ASP A 596 17.46 -22.79 -26.00
CA ASP A 596 16.56 -23.34 -24.98
C ASP A 596 15.67 -22.21 -24.47
N PHE A 597 14.61 -22.53 -23.73
CA PHE A 597 13.77 -21.52 -23.12
C PHE A 597 13.05 -22.09 -21.90
N PHE A 598 12.53 -21.21 -21.07
CA PHE A 598 11.53 -21.56 -20.07
C PHE A 598 10.39 -20.55 -20.07
N THR A 599 9.23 -20.96 -19.59
CA THR A 599 8.07 -20.07 -19.49
C THR A 599 7.65 -19.89 -18.05
N PHE A 600 7.11 -18.72 -17.73
CA PHE A 600 6.72 -18.37 -16.37
C PHE A 600 5.58 -17.35 -16.37
N ARG A 601 4.92 -17.24 -15.23
CA ARG A 601 3.94 -16.18 -14.93
C ARG A 601 4.47 -15.32 -13.79
N LEU A 602 4.20 -14.03 -13.81
CA LEU A 602 4.55 -13.16 -12.69
C LEU A 602 3.39 -13.15 -11.68
N LEU A 603 3.69 -13.39 -10.41
CA LEU A 603 2.76 -13.26 -9.30
C LEU A 603 3.12 -12.02 -8.50
N THR A 604 2.12 -11.18 -8.23
CA THR A 604 2.22 -9.95 -7.46
C THR A 604 1.21 -9.97 -6.31
N PRO A 605 1.32 -9.10 -5.29
CA PRO A 605 0.32 -8.99 -4.24
C PRO A 605 -1.10 -8.70 -4.75
N ALA A 606 -1.21 -8.06 -5.92
CA ALA A 606 -2.47 -7.70 -6.54
C ALA A 606 -3.07 -8.79 -7.46
N GLY A 607 -2.31 -9.86 -7.72
CA GLY A 607 -2.73 -10.93 -8.63
C GLY A 607 -1.61 -11.40 -9.56
N ALA A 608 -1.93 -12.41 -10.35
CA ALA A 608 -1.03 -12.98 -11.34
C ALA A 608 -1.14 -12.23 -12.68
N SER A 609 -0.06 -12.18 -13.45
CA SER A 609 -0.11 -11.68 -14.82
C SER A 609 -1.03 -12.54 -15.68
N GLU A 610 -1.84 -11.90 -16.52
CA GLU A 610 -2.65 -12.60 -17.52
C GLU A 610 -1.74 -13.25 -18.58
N GLU A 611 -0.71 -12.51 -19.00
CA GLU A 611 0.30 -12.97 -19.94
C GLU A 611 1.23 -14.03 -19.34
N ILE A 612 1.62 -15.01 -20.18
CA ILE A 612 2.69 -15.96 -19.91
C ILE A 612 3.94 -15.45 -20.63
N PHE A 613 5.03 -15.31 -19.88
CA PHE A 613 6.30 -14.83 -20.40
C PHE A 613 7.19 -16.01 -20.78
N ARG A 614 8.00 -15.81 -21.83
CA ARG A 614 9.01 -16.75 -22.31
C ARG A 614 10.39 -16.11 -22.15
N PHE A 615 11.33 -16.85 -21.58
CA PHE A 615 12.72 -16.45 -21.45
C PHE A 615 13.58 -17.33 -22.35
N ASP A 616 14.18 -16.73 -23.38
CA ASP A 616 15.04 -17.43 -24.32
C ASP A 616 16.49 -17.46 -23.85
N ILE A 617 17.13 -18.60 -24.05
CA ILE A 617 18.51 -18.90 -23.68
C ILE A 617 19.25 -19.35 -24.93
N VAL A 618 20.42 -18.76 -25.19
CA VAL A 618 21.24 -19.12 -26.34
C VAL A 618 22.58 -19.62 -25.85
N TYR A 619 22.97 -20.81 -26.30
CA TYR A 619 24.32 -21.29 -26.15
C TYR A 619 25.11 -20.97 -27.42
N LEU A 620 26.23 -20.27 -27.24
CA LEU A 620 27.22 -20.02 -28.29
C LEU A 620 28.46 -20.87 -28.00
N PRO A 621 28.76 -21.87 -28.85
CA PRO A 621 30.08 -22.49 -28.83
C PRO A 621 31.07 -21.39 -29.25
N GLY A 622 32.05 -21.07 -28.43
CA GLY A 622 32.89 -19.91 -28.74
C GLY A 622 33.91 -20.15 -29.84
N GLY A 623 34.43 -19.01 -30.30
CA GLY A 623 35.16 -18.81 -31.56
C GLY A 623 36.04 -19.96 -32.00
N GLY A 624 35.63 -20.61 -33.09
CA GLY A 624 36.45 -21.56 -33.83
C GLY A 624 36.64 -22.93 -33.18
N ILE A 625 35.91 -23.29 -32.12
CA ILE A 625 36.09 -24.56 -31.36
C ILE A 625 34.83 -25.48 -31.41
N GLY A 626 33.74 -25.05 -32.06
CA GLY A 626 32.49 -25.83 -32.18
C GLY A 626 32.26 -26.56 -33.51
N ASP A 627 33.06 -26.33 -34.54
CA ASP A 627 32.75 -26.87 -35.87
C ASP A 627 33.46 -28.21 -36.09
N ILE A 628 32.80 -29.32 -35.71
CA ILE A 628 33.31 -30.65 -36.09
C ILE A 628 33.24 -30.76 -37.61
N ARG A 629 34.41 -30.75 -38.26
CA ARG A 629 34.50 -30.92 -39.70
C ARG A 629 34.44 -32.39 -40.04
N LEU A 630 33.23 -32.88 -40.30
CA LEU A 630 33.01 -34.21 -40.83
C LEU A 630 33.27 -34.24 -42.35
N ARG A 631 34.26 -35.01 -42.77
CA ARG A 631 34.41 -35.47 -44.15
C ARG A 631 33.84 -36.89 -44.24
N ASN A 632 32.73 -37.02 -44.96
CA ASN A 632 32.02 -38.28 -45.14
C ASN A 632 31.65 -38.43 -46.62
N ASN A 633 32.62 -38.87 -47.41
CA ASN A 633 32.44 -39.13 -48.83
C ASN A 633 31.98 -40.58 -49.04
N THR A 634 31.11 -40.81 -50.02
CA THR A 634 30.65 -42.16 -50.37
C THR A 634 31.84 -43.05 -50.75
N LEU A 635 31.94 -44.22 -50.11
CA LEU A 635 32.93 -45.24 -50.47
C LEU A 635 32.48 -45.94 -51.75
N ILE A 636 33.32 -45.98 -52.79
CA ILE A 636 33.01 -46.67 -54.05
C ILE A 636 33.74 -48.01 -54.04
N VAL A 637 32.99 -49.11 -54.23
CA VAL A 637 33.51 -50.49 -54.11
C VAL A 637 33.00 -51.30 -55.29
N GLU A 638 33.83 -52.17 -55.87
CA GLU A 638 33.36 -53.11 -56.88
C GLU A 638 32.54 -54.24 -56.24
N GLU A 639 31.60 -54.82 -56.98
CA GLU A 639 30.84 -56.00 -56.55
C GLU A 639 31.79 -57.16 -56.19
N GLY A 640 31.78 -57.55 -54.91
CA GLY A 640 32.65 -58.60 -54.36
C GLY A 640 34.09 -58.12 -54.10
N GLY A 641 34.32 -56.82 -54.23
CA GLY A 641 35.61 -56.17 -54.00
C GLY A 641 35.82 -55.73 -52.56
N ILE A 642 37.08 -55.33 -52.29
CA ILE A 642 37.53 -54.80 -51.01
C ILE A 642 38.04 -53.38 -51.22
N GLN A 643 37.64 -52.44 -50.37
CA GLN A 643 38.06 -51.04 -50.44
C GLN A 643 38.48 -50.51 -49.08
N GLY A 644 39.64 -49.85 -49.03
CA GLY A 644 40.14 -49.17 -47.83
C GLY A 644 39.40 -47.87 -47.56
N ILE A 645 39.08 -47.63 -46.30
CA ILE A 645 38.49 -46.37 -45.80
C ILE A 645 39.64 -45.50 -45.31
N THR A 646 39.87 -44.39 -46.00
CA THR A 646 40.97 -43.45 -45.71
C THR A 646 40.42 -42.12 -45.20
N ASN A 647 41.31 -41.21 -44.79
CA ASN A 647 40.94 -39.84 -44.43
C ASN A 647 40.31 -39.05 -45.60
N GLY A 648 40.44 -39.53 -46.84
CA GLY A 648 39.72 -39.00 -48.00
C GLY A 648 38.23 -39.37 -47.98
N THR A 649 37.88 -40.50 -47.35
CA THR A 649 36.54 -41.05 -47.30
C THR A 649 35.84 -40.71 -46.00
N LEU A 650 36.49 -40.95 -44.86
CA LEU A 650 35.97 -40.70 -43.52
C LEU A 650 37.02 -39.95 -42.68
N TRP A 651 36.68 -38.75 -42.21
CA TRP A 651 37.56 -37.98 -41.32
C TRP A 651 36.76 -37.02 -40.43
N LEU A 652 37.14 -36.88 -39.16
CA LEU A 652 36.67 -35.83 -38.28
C LEU A 652 37.86 -35.03 -37.73
N GLU A 653 37.70 -33.72 -37.72
CA GLU A 653 38.61 -32.80 -37.05
C GLU A 653 37.77 -31.87 -36.18
N ALA A 654 38.06 -31.87 -34.89
CA ALA A 654 37.51 -30.89 -33.96
C ALA A 654 38.21 -29.55 -34.18
N ALA A 655 37.52 -28.48 -33.82
CA ALA A 655 37.96 -27.15 -34.20
C ALA A 655 39.08 -26.59 -33.27
N ASP A 656 39.35 -27.27 -32.14
CA ASP A 656 40.60 -27.13 -31.35
C ASP A 656 41.83 -27.80 -32.00
N GLY A 657 41.66 -28.42 -33.17
CA GLY A 657 42.70 -29.19 -33.87
C GLY A 657 42.82 -30.64 -33.40
N SER A 658 41.97 -31.09 -32.46
CA SER A 658 41.94 -32.49 -32.04
C SER A 658 41.44 -33.39 -33.17
N ARG A 659 42.17 -34.49 -33.37
CA ARG A 659 41.92 -35.49 -34.42
C ARG A 659 41.65 -36.87 -33.84
N ARG A 660 41.61 -36.99 -32.52
CA ARG A 660 41.43 -38.25 -31.81
C ARG A 660 39.95 -38.50 -31.54
N PHE A 661 39.37 -39.31 -32.40
CA PHE A 661 37.99 -39.76 -32.29
C PHE A 661 37.95 -41.27 -32.19
N THR A 662 37.11 -41.76 -31.27
CA THR A 662 36.69 -43.14 -31.22
C THR A 662 35.36 -43.24 -31.98
N PHE A 663 35.29 -44.16 -32.93
CA PHE A 663 34.11 -44.44 -33.74
C PHE A 663 33.50 -45.76 -33.28
N ARG A 664 32.25 -45.71 -32.87
CA ARG A 664 31.46 -46.88 -32.50
C ARG A 664 30.53 -47.27 -33.63
N VAL A 665 30.51 -48.55 -33.97
CA VAL A 665 29.58 -49.12 -34.95
C VAL A 665 28.23 -49.35 -34.29
N ILE A 666 27.22 -48.57 -34.70
CA ILE A 666 25.85 -48.72 -34.19
C ILE A 666 25.00 -49.58 -35.12
N LEU A 667 25.24 -49.51 -36.43
CA LEU A 667 24.65 -50.44 -37.38
C LEU A 667 25.76 -50.90 -38.34
N PRO A 668 26.13 -52.19 -38.34
CA PRO A 668 27.09 -52.73 -39.31
C PRO A 668 26.52 -52.68 -40.74
N PRO A 669 27.37 -52.77 -41.77
CA PRO A 669 26.94 -52.90 -43.16
C PRO A 669 26.01 -54.11 -43.38
N MET A 670 25.03 -53.97 -44.28
CA MET A 670 24.07 -55.04 -44.58
C MET A 670 24.53 -55.97 -45.71
N ASN A 671 25.29 -55.45 -46.68
CA ASN A 671 25.72 -56.15 -47.89
C ASN A 671 27.25 -56.33 -47.94
N GLY A 672 27.92 -56.18 -46.81
CA GLY A 672 29.35 -56.42 -46.68
C GLY A 672 29.79 -56.51 -45.22
N ILE A 673 31.10 -56.50 -45.02
CA ILE A 673 31.74 -56.48 -43.69
C ILE A 673 32.72 -55.31 -43.58
N LEU A 674 32.77 -54.73 -42.38
CA LEU A 674 33.80 -53.77 -41.98
C LEU A 674 34.85 -54.53 -41.17
N PHE A 675 36.15 -54.34 -41.45
CA PHE A 675 37.21 -55.02 -40.71
C PHE A 675 38.50 -54.20 -40.58
N LEU A 676 39.32 -54.56 -39.60
CA LEU A 676 40.67 -54.03 -39.37
C LEU A 676 41.75 -55.05 -39.75
N LEU A 677 42.86 -54.56 -40.30
CA LEU A 677 44.10 -55.33 -40.51
C LEU A 677 45.14 -55.02 -39.41
N ASP A 678 45.81 -56.05 -38.89
CA ASP A 678 46.86 -55.89 -37.87
C ASP A 678 48.25 -55.57 -38.48
N LYS A 679 49.12 -54.91 -37.68
CA LYS A 679 50.47 -54.45 -38.04
C LYS A 679 51.49 -55.57 -38.24
N ASN A 680 51.21 -56.80 -37.80
CA ASN A 680 52.24 -57.83 -37.63
C ASN A 680 52.34 -58.86 -38.77
N GLY A 681 51.93 -58.54 -39.99
CA GLY A 681 52.14 -59.42 -41.16
C GLY A 681 51.31 -60.73 -41.17
N ASN A 682 50.54 -60.99 -40.12
CA ASN A 682 49.52 -62.04 -40.10
C ASN A 682 48.21 -61.46 -40.65
N LYS A 683 47.67 -62.08 -41.69
CA LYS A 683 46.43 -61.69 -42.40
C LYS A 683 45.15 -61.95 -41.59
N GLU A 684 45.14 -61.72 -40.28
CA GLU A 684 43.91 -61.84 -39.50
C GLU A 684 43.07 -60.57 -39.65
N LYS A 685 41.89 -60.73 -40.25
CA LYS A 685 40.87 -59.68 -40.37
C LYS A 685 40.06 -59.63 -39.08
N LYS A 686 40.13 -58.55 -38.32
CA LYS A 686 39.21 -58.32 -37.20
C LYS A 686 37.92 -57.67 -37.74
N ILE A 687 36.85 -58.44 -37.86
CA ILE A 687 35.53 -57.93 -38.25
C ILE A 687 35.00 -57.01 -37.13
N LEU A 688 34.42 -55.87 -37.52
CA LEU A 688 33.80 -54.91 -36.63
C LEU A 688 32.27 -55.02 -36.75
N ASP A 689 31.61 -55.41 -35.67
CA ASP A 689 30.16 -55.60 -35.58
C ASP A 689 29.53 -54.53 -34.65
N PHE A 690 28.26 -54.70 -34.27
CA PHE A 690 27.56 -53.83 -33.34
C PHE A 690 28.35 -53.60 -32.04
N ASP A 691 28.49 -52.33 -31.66
CA ASP A 691 29.21 -51.83 -30.47
C ASP A 691 30.74 -51.99 -30.52
N ASP A 692 31.29 -52.50 -31.62
CA ASP A 692 32.74 -52.47 -31.84
C ASP A 692 33.24 -51.06 -32.14
N ASN A 693 34.48 -50.81 -31.72
CA ASN A 693 35.14 -49.51 -31.84
C ASN A 693 36.36 -49.57 -32.76
N PHE A 694 36.55 -48.50 -33.53
CA PHE A 694 37.79 -48.17 -34.22
C PHE A 694 38.16 -46.70 -33.98
N HIS A 695 39.41 -46.35 -34.20
CA HIS A 695 39.95 -45.04 -33.85
C HIS A 695 40.42 -44.29 -35.10
N SER A 696 40.54 -42.96 -35.01
CA SER A 696 41.13 -42.13 -36.08
C SER A 696 42.49 -42.66 -36.57
N ASP A 697 43.30 -43.22 -35.67
CA ASP A 697 44.61 -43.80 -36.01
C ASP A 697 44.47 -45.01 -36.94
N ASN A 698 43.39 -45.80 -36.83
CA ASN A 698 43.15 -46.92 -37.75
C ASN A 698 42.87 -46.46 -39.18
N ILE A 699 42.25 -45.29 -39.35
CA ILE A 699 42.01 -44.66 -40.65
C ILE A 699 43.33 -44.08 -41.21
N LEU A 700 44.11 -43.38 -40.38
CA LEU A 700 45.39 -42.80 -40.77
C LEU A 700 46.43 -43.86 -41.16
N GLU A 701 46.43 -44.99 -40.46
CA GLU A 701 47.31 -46.13 -40.73
C GLU A 701 46.81 -47.02 -41.89
N ASN A 702 45.73 -46.63 -42.59
CA ASN A 702 45.10 -47.38 -43.67
C ASN A 702 44.76 -48.84 -43.29
N LYS A 703 44.26 -49.05 -42.08
CA LYS A 703 43.92 -50.38 -41.54
C LYS A 703 42.45 -50.74 -41.66
N LEU A 704 41.58 -49.77 -41.91
CA LEU A 704 40.13 -49.96 -41.95
C LEU A 704 39.67 -50.25 -43.39
N PHE A 705 38.96 -51.35 -43.57
CA PHE A 705 38.49 -51.81 -44.88
C PHE A 705 37.02 -52.23 -44.83
N TYR A 706 36.38 -52.10 -45.98
CA TYR A 706 35.08 -52.69 -46.26
C TYR A 706 35.22 -53.74 -47.37
N GLU A 707 34.52 -54.86 -47.24
CA GLU A 707 34.44 -55.93 -48.24
C GLU A 707 32.98 -56.25 -48.54
N HIS A 708 32.63 -56.22 -49.83
CA HIS A 708 31.28 -56.51 -50.29
C HIS A 708 31.05 -58.02 -50.42
N PHE A 709 29.85 -58.51 -50.10
CA PHE A 709 29.53 -59.95 -50.18
C PHE A 709 29.44 -60.50 -51.62
N GLY A 710 29.44 -59.62 -52.63
CA GLY A 710 29.34 -60.02 -54.03
C GLY A 710 27.91 -60.34 -54.47
N ASP A 711 26.91 -59.90 -53.71
CA ASP A 711 25.52 -59.96 -54.11
C ASP A 711 25.20 -58.86 -55.14
N LYS A 712 23.95 -58.80 -55.63
CA LYS A 712 23.56 -57.81 -56.65
C LYS A 712 23.17 -56.45 -56.05
N SER A 713 23.57 -56.15 -54.82
CA SER A 713 23.25 -54.87 -54.19
C SER A 713 24.05 -53.75 -54.87
N SER A 714 23.42 -52.57 -55.01
CA SER A 714 24.05 -51.39 -55.64
C SER A 714 24.51 -50.37 -54.61
N TRP A 715 24.20 -50.59 -53.33
CA TRP A 715 24.50 -49.68 -52.24
C TRP A 715 24.52 -50.43 -50.91
N ASP A 716 25.30 -49.92 -49.96
CA ASP A 716 25.31 -50.34 -48.56
C ASP A 716 25.54 -49.11 -47.66
N ARG A 717 25.32 -49.24 -46.36
CA ARG A 717 25.58 -48.18 -45.39
C ARG A 717 25.85 -48.76 -44.01
N LEU A 718 26.61 -48.03 -43.21
CA LEU A 718 26.76 -48.30 -41.79
C LEU A 718 26.48 -47.03 -40.98
N PHE A 719 25.99 -47.19 -39.75
CA PHE A 719 25.72 -46.09 -38.83
C PHE A 719 26.81 -46.02 -37.78
N LEU A 720 27.42 -44.85 -37.65
CA LEU A 720 28.54 -44.60 -36.78
C LEU A 720 28.21 -43.52 -35.76
N LEU A 721 28.76 -43.69 -34.57
CA LEU A 721 28.76 -42.69 -33.51
C LEU A 721 30.22 -42.33 -33.21
N ALA A 722 30.61 -41.09 -33.50
CA ALA A 722 31.97 -40.63 -33.21
C ALA A 722 32.01 -39.81 -31.91
N GLU A 723 32.91 -40.16 -31.00
CA GLU A 723 33.16 -39.48 -29.74
C GLU A 723 34.59 -38.96 -29.71
N SER A 724 34.77 -37.71 -29.28
CA SER A 724 36.11 -37.14 -29.08
C SER A 724 36.74 -37.76 -27.84
N GLU A 725 38.01 -38.18 -27.94
CA GLU A 725 38.78 -38.75 -26.82
C GLU A 725 39.26 -37.69 -25.82
N MET A 726 39.14 -36.41 -26.15
CA MET A 726 39.49 -35.31 -25.23
C MET A 726 38.42 -35.21 -24.13
N ARG A 727 38.87 -35.18 -22.87
CA ARG A 727 38.03 -34.78 -21.74
C ARG A 727 38.01 -33.26 -21.63
N ASP A 728 36.83 -32.70 -21.36
CA ASP A 728 36.67 -31.29 -21.01
C ASP A 728 37.62 -30.90 -19.86
N PRO A 729 38.29 -29.73 -19.94
CA PRO A 729 39.06 -29.16 -18.82
C PRO A 729 38.22 -28.91 -17.56
N GLY A 730 36.88 -28.92 -17.67
CA GLY A 730 35.93 -28.62 -16.59
C GLY A 730 35.27 -29.83 -15.91
N GLY A 731 35.67 -31.07 -16.23
CA GLY A 731 35.15 -32.27 -15.53
C GLY A 731 33.71 -32.68 -15.88
N GLY A 732 33.15 -32.18 -16.98
CA GLY A 732 31.86 -32.60 -17.53
C GLY A 732 31.90 -34.03 -18.11
N LYS A 733 30.75 -34.72 -18.09
CA LYS A 733 30.60 -36.03 -18.74
C LYS A 733 30.54 -35.87 -20.26
N GLY A 734 31.68 -35.92 -20.91
CA GLY A 734 31.83 -36.23 -22.34
C GLY A 734 31.24 -35.22 -23.32
N HIS A 735 31.91 -35.07 -24.46
CA HIS A 735 31.35 -34.35 -25.59
C HIS A 735 30.14 -35.10 -26.17
N THR A 736 29.18 -34.37 -26.76
CA THR A 736 28.04 -35.00 -27.44
C THR A 736 28.55 -35.83 -28.62
N PRO A 737 28.24 -37.13 -28.73
CA PRO A 737 28.66 -37.93 -29.86
C PRO A 737 28.11 -37.38 -31.19
N VAL A 738 28.86 -37.59 -32.27
CA VAL A 738 28.48 -37.18 -33.63
C VAL A 738 27.92 -38.38 -34.39
N PRO A 739 26.59 -38.48 -34.58
CA PRO A 739 25.98 -39.55 -35.34
C PRO A 739 26.01 -39.27 -36.85
N PHE A 740 26.38 -40.24 -37.67
CA PHE A 740 26.28 -40.14 -39.13
C PHE A 740 26.25 -41.51 -39.82
N PHE A 741 25.74 -41.55 -41.05
CA PHE A 741 25.82 -42.73 -41.93
C PHE A 741 27.00 -42.62 -42.88
N LEU A 742 27.86 -43.64 -42.93
CA LEU A 742 28.82 -43.80 -44.02
C LEU A 742 28.15 -44.58 -45.15
N SER A 743 28.03 -43.94 -46.32
CA SER A 743 27.39 -44.54 -47.49
C SER A 743 28.40 -45.25 -48.37
N ILE A 744 28.02 -46.39 -48.92
CA ILE A 744 28.84 -47.23 -49.79
C ILE A 744 28.08 -47.45 -51.09
N ALA A 745 28.70 -47.15 -52.23
CA ALA A 745 28.16 -47.39 -53.56
C ALA A 745 28.87 -48.57 -54.20
N ILE A 746 28.10 -49.57 -54.64
CA ILE A 746 28.64 -50.76 -55.29
C ILE A 746 28.56 -50.64 -56.81
N VAL A 747 29.71 -50.77 -57.46
CA VAL A 747 29.84 -50.80 -58.91
C VAL A 747 29.77 -52.25 -59.38
N GLY A 748 28.67 -52.59 -60.07
CA GLY A 748 28.46 -53.94 -60.58
C GLY A 748 29.55 -54.40 -61.54
N LYS A 749 29.99 -55.64 -61.39
CA LYS A 749 31.01 -56.23 -62.28
C LYS A 749 30.34 -56.73 -63.54
N ASN A 750 30.62 -56.10 -64.69
CA ASN A 750 30.03 -56.54 -65.95
C ASN A 750 30.66 -57.86 -66.41
N THR A 751 30.02 -58.98 -66.06
CA THR A 751 30.46 -60.34 -66.41
C THR A 751 30.06 -60.78 -67.82
N ARG A 752 29.32 -59.94 -68.56
CA ARG A 752 28.94 -60.24 -69.95
C ARG A 752 30.04 -59.75 -70.89
N GLN A 753 30.56 -60.64 -71.74
CA GLN A 753 31.42 -60.24 -72.85
C GLN A 753 30.67 -59.19 -73.70
N PRO A 754 31.35 -58.09 -74.10
CA PRO A 754 30.74 -57.11 -75.00
C PRO A 754 30.28 -57.82 -76.28
N GLN A 755 28.96 -57.84 -76.52
CA GLN A 755 28.41 -58.39 -77.75
C GLN A 755 28.48 -57.34 -78.84
N LEU A 756 29.23 -57.63 -79.91
CA LEU A 756 29.22 -56.83 -81.13
C LEU A 756 27.87 -57.07 -81.84
N LEU A 757 26.95 -56.10 -81.78
CA LEU A 757 25.76 -56.13 -82.62
C LEU A 757 26.16 -55.79 -84.05
N GLN A 758 26.50 -56.80 -84.88
CA GLN A 758 26.84 -56.57 -86.27
C GLN A 758 25.61 -56.74 -87.20
N LYS A 759 25.34 -55.65 -87.92
CA LYS A 759 24.55 -55.45 -89.15
C LYS A 759 23.02 -55.51 -89.07
N MET A 760 22.41 -54.33 -89.19
CA MET A 760 21.47 -54.07 -90.28
C MET A 760 21.79 -52.73 -90.96
N TYR A 761 22.14 -52.84 -92.24
CA TYR A 761 22.33 -51.82 -93.29
C TYR A 761 23.59 -50.91 -93.26
N GLY A 762 24.22 -50.82 -94.44
CA GLY A 762 25.55 -50.27 -94.66
C GLY A 762 25.67 -48.78 -94.43
N GLY A 763 26.76 -48.41 -93.76
CA GLY A 763 27.24 -47.06 -93.55
C GLY A 763 28.44 -47.11 -92.59
N ASN A 764 29.53 -46.44 -92.93
CA ASN A 764 30.85 -46.50 -92.28
C ASN A 764 30.92 -45.91 -90.85
N ASN A 765 29.91 -46.09 -90.00
CA ASN A 765 29.95 -45.64 -88.60
C ASN A 765 29.58 -46.78 -87.65
N ILE A 766 30.53 -47.15 -86.79
CA ILE A 766 30.31 -48.08 -85.68
C ILE A 766 29.70 -47.27 -84.53
N GLU A 767 28.44 -47.52 -84.19
CA GLU A 767 27.80 -46.93 -83.01
C GLU A 767 27.85 -47.93 -81.84
N ILE A 768 28.76 -47.71 -80.88
CA ILE A 768 28.82 -48.51 -79.64
C ILE A 768 27.79 -47.94 -78.66
N LYS A 769 26.64 -48.63 -78.50
CA LYS A 769 25.68 -48.31 -77.44
C LYS A 769 26.12 -48.92 -76.11
N VAL A 770 26.83 -48.13 -75.30
CA VAL A 770 27.03 -48.45 -73.88
C VAL A 770 25.76 -48.11 -73.12
N ASN A 771 25.08 -49.11 -72.58
CA ASN A 771 23.89 -48.91 -71.77
C ASN A 771 24.31 -48.51 -70.34
N VAL A 772 24.65 -47.24 -70.15
CA VAL A 772 24.96 -46.70 -68.82
C VAL A 772 23.63 -46.48 -68.09
N LYS A 773 23.34 -47.31 -67.08
CA LYS A 773 22.30 -46.97 -66.09
C LYS A 773 22.65 -45.62 -65.49
N LYS A 774 21.82 -44.60 -65.75
CA LYS A 774 21.96 -43.25 -65.18
C LYS A 774 22.12 -43.35 -63.66
N PHE A 775 23.28 -42.96 -63.15
CA PHE A 775 23.41 -42.56 -61.76
C PHE A 775 22.59 -41.28 -61.51
N PRO A 776 21.95 -41.12 -60.34
CA PRO A 776 21.25 -39.89 -60.00
C PRO A 776 22.24 -38.72 -59.98
N LYS A 777 21.92 -37.66 -60.72
CA LYS A 777 22.67 -36.39 -60.70
C LYS A 777 22.64 -35.81 -59.28
N ILE A 778 23.80 -35.76 -58.63
CA ILE A 778 24.08 -34.78 -57.58
C ILE A 778 24.44 -33.48 -58.31
N ILE A 779 23.58 -32.48 -58.21
CA ILE A 779 23.82 -31.13 -58.76
C ILE A 779 24.77 -30.40 -57.81
N LYS A 780 26.02 -30.21 -58.24
CA LYS A 780 26.79 -28.98 -57.96
C LYS A 780 27.48 -28.51 -59.24
N ASN A 781 27.41 -27.21 -59.44
CA ASN A 781 27.73 -26.49 -60.66
C ASN A 781 29.21 -26.51 -61.05
N ASN A 782 29.39 -26.41 -62.37
CA ASN A 782 30.50 -25.86 -63.15
C ASN A 782 31.64 -26.78 -63.66
N THR A 783 31.57 -26.95 -64.98
CA THR A 783 32.59 -26.72 -66.03
C THR A 783 33.35 -27.88 -66.69
N TYR A 784 33.24 -27.85 -68.04
CA TYR A 784 33.99 -28.50 -69.14
C TYR A 784 33.78 -30.00 -69.43
N LEU A 785 32.90 -30.28 -70.40
CA LEU A 785 33.00 -31.45 -71.27
C LEU A 785 33.99 -31.13 -72.40
N LYS A 786 35.15 -31.78 -72.37
CA LYS A 786 36.07 -31.92 -73.50
C LYS A 786 35.64 -33.15 -74.30
N THR A 787 35.38 -32.97 -75.58
CA THR A 787 35.19 -34.03 -76.57
C THR A 787 36.47 -34.84 -76.73
N PHE A 788 36.40 -36.16 -76.58
CA PHE A 788 37.39 -37.07 -77.16
C PHE A 788 36.78 -37.66 -78.43
N LYS A 789 37.43 -37.39 -79.57
CA LYS A 789 37.28 -38.15 -80.80
C LYS A 789 38.15 -39.40 -80.69
N PHE A 790 37.60 -40.56 -81.04
CA PHE A 790 38.32 -41.63 -81.71
C PHE A 790 37.58 -41.94 -83.00
#